data_AF-A0A813LBE6-F1
#
_entry.id   AF-A0A813LBE6-F1
#
_cell.length_a   1.000
_cell.length_b   1.000
_cell.length_c   1.000
_cell.angle_alpha   90.00
_cell.angle_beta   90.00
_cell.angle_gamma   90.00
#
_symmetry.space_group_name_H-M   'P 1'
#
loop_
_entity.id
_entity.type
_entity.pdbx_description
1 polymer ?
#
loop_
_entity_poly.entity_id
_entity_poly.type
_entity_poly.pdbx_seq_one_letter_code
_entity_poly.pdbx_strand_id
1 'polypeptide(L)'
;MVLLRDLPNPYLALEVTEDSDEATIKKAYRRLVMKWHPDKNPTARTLAEEKIRLLNTSYETLSNPVKRETYDLQRSALSKKRKGGPAKPRSAAKVDTPKQFMMQPLGYPESFVRSVGKRVLIQSRSDASDVDFQNFFSGTKLAIWWLPEVNNMCRIRGLGSKARGDRKGAAAGTAGGLNLSFDSHAAKKGAAEGIEVKLTPANKGQKADSVNFVCKASPTCEGGIRFESASERGHYLAFFPPTHLRVVPFLEITEDRVLDFLVVDFASMFKFITMEEVFLPVVGKDQIGEWFPLTKMQEDDSVQKHFSQVLGKPVWEAEDFQAYFEGHFATWEYNFEEQLVRLRPKHEQLAKQLRSVPKANEVVAAVAKAEEEQLKQLPLGALARALSSLAGSGALKDKEDDAEMSGGDMTSAQIRLLAALRHAGDQETGDLAAMELLASAEQVLSLGGDNPDDTVLVQRSAAARILATKALEAGLALERGLEDAGFTLAEILRLLHLPGAAGRDASLSQAVVKLLDAGTLAQQMEVLRVAISRGSTNTASAAGTAILKTLTAGFSPGSFTAASDASVDAVKEVLQVGVRLPAAAALLRRFASSARASNLADALLVLAQRAGPGQADDLRAAADSLGSKGAFSELSQPVLLQLALASSKNEALDPVVAPVATSVASRLTEWPGGDVVKLLLAMARRRALLSGEAREALRQGAEAALKPRLGKLSPDDLAGLVLAALAHGWAALREAAVEHLLSELPDFPAKPLLLVTPTILQ
;
A
#
# COMPACT_ATOMS: atom_id res chain seq x y z
N MET A 1 3.96 -23.84 -11.65
CA MET A 1 4.35 -24.81 -12.70
C MET A 1 3.33 -25.95 -12.64
N VAL A 2 2.43 -26.05 -13.63
CA VAL A 2 1.32 -27.04 -13.63
C VAL A 2 1.86 -28.31 -14.30
N LEU A 3 1.95 -29.42 -13.56
CA LEU A 3 2.37 -30.70 -14.12
C LEU A 3 1.29 -31.21 -15.08
N LEU A 4 1.65 -32.08 -16.02
CA LEU A 4 0.68 -32.81 -16.88
C LEU A 4 -0.40 -33.57 -16.10
N ARG A 5 -0.24 -33.72 -14.77
CA ARG A 5 -1.16 -34.36 -13.82
C ARG A 5 -2.23 -33.42 -13.24
N ASP A 6 -2.08 -32.10 -13.41
CA ASP A 6 -2.92 -31.08 -12.74
C ASP A 6 -3.87 -30.34 -13.69
N LEU A 7 -4.02 -30.81 -14.93
CA LEU A 7 -5.01 -30.26 -15.87
C LEU A 7 -6.42 -30.43 -15.28
N PRO A 8 -7.18 -29.33 -15.07
CA PRO A 8 -8.52 -29.42 -14.51
C PRO A 8 -9.41 -30.28 -15.40
N ASN A 9 -10.08 -31.28 -14.82
CA ASN A 9 -11.02 -32.11 -15.56
C ASN A 9 -12.38 -31.39 -15.66
N PRO A 10 -12.83 -30.95 -16.85
CA PRO A 10 -14.08 -30.21 -17.04
C PRO A 10 -15.31 -30.97 -16.54
N TYR A 11 -15.33 -32.30 -16.70
CA TYR A 11 -16.45 -33.13 -16.23
C TYR A 11 -16.55 -33.12 -14.70
N LEU A 12 -15.42 -33.24 -14.00
CA LEU A 12 -15.39 -33.18 -12.54
C LEU A 12 -15.72 -31.78 -12.02
N ALA A 13 -15.26 -30.74 -12.71
CA ALA A 13 -15.57 -29.36 -12.35
C ALA A 13 -17.08 -29.07 -12.42
N LEU A 14 -17.76 -29.59 -13.43
CA LEU A 14 -19.22 -29.48 -13.58
C LEU A 14 -20.02 -30.54 -12.79
N GLU A 15 -19.37 -31.42 -12.03
CA GLU A 15 -20.01 -32.51 -11.28
C GLU A 15 -20.85 -33.45 -12.18
N VAL A 16 -20.37 -33.75 -13.39
CA VAL A 16 -21.05 -34.60 -14.39
C VAL A 16 -20.18 -35.78 -14.83
N THR A 17 -20.80 -36.82 -15.38
CA THR A 17 -20.10 -37.98 -15.95
C THR A 17 -19.69 -37.72 -17.40
N GLU A 18 -18.74 -38.51 -17.90
CA GLU A 18 -18.21 -38.39 -19.27
C GLU A 18 -19.27 -38.65 -20.35
N ASP A 19 -20.23 -39.52 -20.03
CA ASP A 19 -21.37 -39.86 -20.89
C ASP A 19 -22.52 -38.85 -20.79
N SER A 20 -22.35 -37.77 -20.03
CA SER A 20 -23.41 -36.78 -19.84
C SER A 20 -23.76 -36.10 -21.17
N ASP A 21 -25.06 -36.07 -21.45
CA ASP A 21 -25.59 -35.31 -22.56
C ASP A 21 -25.46 -33.80 -22.28
N GLU A 22 -25.63 -33.02 -23.34
CA GLU A 22 -25.46 -31.57 -23.26
C GLU A 22 -26.50 -30.91 -22.34
N ALA A 23 -27.72 -31.46 -22.28
CA ALA A 23 -28.77 -30.98 -21.38
C ALA A 23 -28.35 -31.12 -19.90
N THR A 24 -27.72 -32.24 -19.54
CA THR A 24 -27.19 -32.48 -18.19
C THR A 24 -26.04 -31.53 -17.88
N ILE A 25 -25.08 -31.37 -18.80
CA ILE A 25 -23.95 -30.43 -18.65
C ILE A 25 -24.45 -29.01 -18.41
N LYS A 26 -25.40 -28.56 -19.24
CA LYS A 26 -26.04 -27.26 -19.15
C LYS A 26 -26.78 -27.06 -17.82
N LYS A 27 -27.57 -28.04 -17.39
CA LYS A 27 -28.28 -27.98 -16.10
C LYS A 27 -27.31 -27.92 -14.91
N ALA A 28 -26.21 -28.68 -14.98
CA ALA A 28 -25.19 -28.68 -13.94
C ALA A 28 -24.46 -27.34 -13.86
N TYR A 29 -24.07 -26.75 -14.99
CA TYR A 29 -23.47 -25.41 -15.05
C TYR A 29 -24.38 -24.35 -14.42
N ARG A 30 -25.66 -24.30 -14.82
CA ARG A 30 -26.65 -23.36 -14.25
C ARG A 30 -26.75 -23.47 -12.73
N ARG A 31 -26.87 -24.69 -12.21
CA ARG A 31 -26.91 -24.95 -10.76
C ARG A 31 -25.65 -24.47 -10.05
N LEU A 32 -24.48 -24.71 -10.65
CA LEU A 32 -23.19 -24.43 -10.02
C LEU A 32 -22.83 -22.94 -10.05
N VAL A 33 -23.12 -22.22 -11.13
CA VAL A 33 -22.97 -20.75 -11.20
C VAL A 33 -23.83 -20.08 -10.14
N MET A 34 -25.10 -20.47 -10.05
CA MET A 34 -26.02 -19.95 -9.02
C MET A 34 -25.58 -20.25 -7.59
N LYS A 35 -24.92 -21.40 -7.36
CA LYS A 35 -24.41 -21.80 -6.05
C LYS A 35 -23.17 -21.02 -5.65
N TRP A 36 -22.26 -20.78 -6.60
CA TRP A 36 -20.97 -20.12 -6.38
C TRP A 36 -20.98 -18.63 -6.73
N HIS A 37 -22.14 -18.03 -6.99
CA HIS A 37 -22.25 -16.60 -7.29
C HIS A 37 -21.68 -15.75 -6.13
N PRO A 38 -20.82 -14.75 -6.39
CA PRO A 38 -20.16 -13.97 -5.34
C PRO A 38 -21.15 -13.25 -4.42
N ASP A 39 -22.30 -12.82 -4.94
CA ASP A 39 -23.32 -12.12 -4.14
C ASP A 39 -24.01 -13.04 -3.13
N LYS A 40 -24.07 -14.35 -3.39
CA LYS A 40 -24.60 -15.35 -2.45
C LYS A 40 -23.52 -15.89 -1.51
N ASN A 41 -22.25 -15.58 -1.77
CA ASN A 41 -21.10 -16.04 -1.00
C ASN A 41 -20.22 -14.86 -0.54
N PRO A 42 -20.77 -13.87 0.20
CA PRO A 42 -20.03 -12.65 0.56
C PRO A 42 -18.81 -12.92 1.44
N THR A 43 -18.87 -13.94 2.30
CA THR A 43 -17.77 -14.32 3.23
C THR A 43 -16.67 -15.15 2.57
N ALA A 44 -16.98 -15.85 1.48
CA ALA A 44 -16.05 -16.72 0.76
C ALA A 44 -15.92 -16.31 -0.72
N ARG A 45 -15.99 -15.00 -0.97
CA ARG A 45 -16.08 -14.42 -2.32
C ARG A 45 -14.96 -14.94 -3.23
N THR A 46 -13.72 -14.87 -2.78
CA THR A 46 -12.53 -15.27 -3.55
C THR A 46 -12.61 -16.71 -4.06
N LEU A 47 -12.98 -17.65 -3.18
CA LEU A 47 -13.15 -19.06 -3.54
C LEU A 47 -14.31 -19.25 -4.53
N ALA A 48 -15.40 -18.50 -4.35
CA ALA A 48 -16.54 -18.51 -5.26
C ALA A 48 -16.16 -18.06 -6.68
N GLU A 49 -15.36 -17.00 -6.80
CA GLU A 49 -14.86 -16.50 -8.08
C GLU A 49 -13.91 -17.49 -8.77
N GLU A 50 -12.99 -18.12 -8.03
CA GLU A 50 -12.11 -19.18 -8.56
C GLU A 50 -12.91 -20.37 -9.09
N LYS A 51 -13.94 -20.79 -8.34
CA LYS A 51 -14.86 -21.85 -8.77
C LYS A 51 -15.60 -21.46 -10.03
N ILE A 52 -16.18 -20.26 -10.11
CA ILE A 52 -16.87 -19.79 -11.30
C ILE A 52 -15.94 -19.75 -12.52
N ARG A 53 -14.70 -19.25 -12.36
CA ARG A 53 -13.74 -19.22 -13.47
C ARG A 53 -13.49 -20.63 -14.02
N LEU A 54 -13.31 -21.62 -13.14
CA LEU A 54 -13.17 -23.01 -13.54
C LEU A 54 -14.45 -23.57 -14.20
N LEU A 55 -15.63 -23.24 -13.68
CA LEU A 55 -16.92 -23.67 -14.23
C LEU A 55 -17.13 -23.11 -15.64
N ASN A 56 -16.82 -21.82 -15.87
CA ASN A 56 -16.95 -21.17 -17.17
C ASN A 56 -16.05 -21.85 -18.20
N THR A 57 -14.74 -22.01 -17.90
CA THR A 57 -13.81 -22.70 -18.81
C THR A 57 -14.26 -24.14 -19.09
N SER A 58 -14.75 -24.84 -18.06
CA SER A 58 -15.22 -26.23 -18.21
C SER A 58 -16.46 -26.31 -19.09
N TYR A 59 -17.42 -25.39 -18.90
CA TYR A 59 -18.63 -25.32 -19.71
C TYR A 59 -18.33 -24.91 -21.15
N GLU A 60 -17.42 -23.96 -21.39
CA GLU A 60 -17.00 -23.59 -22.74
C GLU A 60 -16.37 -24.76 -23.51
N THR A 61 -15.55 -25.58 -22.85
CA THR A 61 -14.97 -26.78 -23.47
C THR A 61 -16.03 -27.85 -23.75
N LEU A 62 -16.94 -28.11 -22.80
CA LEU A 62 -17.89 -29.23 -22.91
C LEU A 62 -19.17 -28.92 -23.69
N SER A 63 -19.57 -27.65 -23.76
CA SER A 63 -20.76 -27.21 -24.52
C SER A 63 -20.50 -27.13 -26.02
N ASN A 64 -19.25 -26.88 -26.43
CA ASN A 64 -18.86 -26.88 -27.83
C ASN A 64 -18.51 -28.32 -28.28
N PRO A 65 -19.26 -28.92 -29.22
CA PRO A 65 -19.04 -30.32 -29.62
C PRO A 65 -17.62 -30.61 -30.11
N VAL A 66 -17.02 -29.66 -30.83
CA VAL A 66 -15.68 -29.81 -31.43
C VAL A 66 -14.60 -29.71 -30.37
N LYS A 67 -14.75 -28.77 -29.42
CA LYS A 67 -13.83 -28.66 -28.28
C LYS A 67 -13.93 -29.89 -27.38
N ARG A 68 -15.14 -30.40 -27.13
CA ARG A 68 -15.38 -31.62 -26.35
C ARG A 68 -14.74 -32.84 -27.00
N GLU A 69 -15.00 -33.07 -28.30
CA GLU A 69 -14.40 -34.18 -29.04
C GLU A 69 -12.87 -34.12 -29.00
N THR A 70 -12.30 -32.93 -29.23
CA THR A 70 -10.86 -32.72 -29.17
C THR A 70 -10.32 -33.02 -27.76
N TYR A 71 -10.98 -32.53 -26.71
CA TYR A 71 -10.61 -32.81 -25.32
C TYR A 71 -10.65 -34.31 -25.00
N ASP A 72 -11.73 -34.99 -25.36
CA ASP A 72 -11.92 -36.42 -25.11
C ASP A 72 -10.87 -37.27 -25.85
N LEU A 73 -10.56 -36.91 -27.10
CA LEU A 73 -9.48 -37.52 -27.88
C LEU A 73 -8.12 -37.35 -27.20
N GLN A 74 -7.79 -36.12 -26.80
CA GLN A 74 -6.53 -35.83 -26.12
C GLN A 74 -6.41 -36.57 -24.78
N ARG A 75 -7.48 -36.60 -23.99
CA ARG A 75 -7.54 -37.29 -22.69
C ARG A 75 -7.40 -38.80 -22.83
N SER A 76 -8.07 -39.40 -23.82
CA SER A 76 -7.94 -40.83 -24.13
C SER A 76 -6.49 -41.20 -24.50
N ALA A 77 -5.84 -40.36 -25.30
CA ALA A 77 -4.43 -40.55 -25.67
C ALA A 77 -3.48 -40.44 -24.46
N LEU A 78 -3.72 -39.50 -23.54
CA LEU A 78 -2.95 -39.37 -22.30
C LEU A 78 -3.13 -40.58 -21.38
N SER A 79 -4.35 -41.12 -21.28
CA SER A 79 -4.63 -42.35 -20.53
C SER A 79 -3.88 -43.56 -21.12
N LYS A 80 -3.81 -43.67 -22.45
CA LYS A 80 -3.01 -44.71 -23.13
C LYS A 80 -1.51 -44.59 -22.84
N LYS A 81 -0.96 -43.36 -22.82
CA LYS A 81 0.46 -43.10 -22.47
C LYS A 81 0.80 -43.58 -21.04
N ARG A 82 -0.16 -43.55 -20.11
CA ARG A 82 0.02 -44.00 -18.71
C ARG A 82 0.04 -45.53 -18.53
N LYS A 83 -0.49 -46.29 -19.49
CA LYS A 83 -0.64 -47.76 -19.38
C LYS A 83 0.49 -48.58 -20.03
N GLY A 84 1.49 -47.96 -20.65
CA GLY A 84 2.63 -48.67 -21.22
C GLY A 84 3.72 -47.73 -21.74
N GLY A 85 4.99 -48.12 -21.54
CA GLY A 85 6.20 -47.36 -21.90
C GLY A 85 6.32 -47.05 -23.42
N PRO A 86 7.41 -46.39 -23.85
CA PRO A 86 7.50 -45.71 -25.14
C PRO A 86 7.13 -46.63 -26.32
N ALA A 87 5.92 -46.45 -26.83
CA ALA A 87 5.42 -47.20 -27.97
C ALA A 87 6.27 -46.87 -29.21
N LYS A 88 6.79 -47.91 -29.86
CA LYS A 88 7.57 -47.76 -31.11
C LYS A 88 6.70 -47.07 -32.17
N PRO A 89 7.26 -46.12 -32.94
CA PRO A 89 6.52 -45.41 -33.96
C PRO A 89 5.97 -46.40 -34.99
N ARG A 90 4.65 -46.35 -35.24
CA ARG A 90 4.04 -47.08 -36.37
C ARG A 90 4.66 -46.58 -37.67
N SER A 91 4.89 -47.50 -38.62
CA SER A 91 5.43 -47.18 -39.94
C SER A 91 4.62 -46.08 -40.62
N ALA A 92 5.33 -45.14 -41.24
CA ALA A 92 4.88 -44.01 -42.06
C ALA A 92 3.47 -44.16 -42.68
N ALA A 93 2.43 -43.86 -41.90
CA ALA A 93 1.16 -43.49 -42.50
C ALA A 93 1.36 -42.10 -43.12
N LYS A 94 0.97 -41.92 -44.39
CA LYS A 94 0.79 -40.59 -44.96
C LYS A 94 -0.34 -39.93 -44.16
N VAL A 95 0.01 -39.09 -43.21
CA VAL A 95 -0.96 -38.29 -42.48
C VAL A 95 -1.47 -37.24 -43.45
N ASP A 96 -2.77 -37.26 -43.74
CA ASP A 96 -3.40 -36.22 -44.55
C ASP A 96 -3.41 -34.94 -43.74
N THR A 97 -2.56 -33.98 -44.11
CA THR A 97 -2.44 -32.68 -43.44
C THR A 97 -2.95 -31.59 -44.37
N PRO A 98 -3.85 -30.71 -43.90
CA PRO A 98 -4.32 -29.60 -44.71
C PRO A 98 -3.16 -28.67 -45.07
N LYS A 99 -3.29 -27.96 -46.19
CA LYS A 99 -2.25 -27.03 -46.69
C LYS A 99 -1.86 -25.97 -45.66
N GLN A 100 -2.82 -25.58 -44.82
CA GLN A 100 -2.67 -24.57 -43.77
C GLN A 100 -3.33 -25.12 -42.51
N PHE A 101 -2.62 -25.07 -41.38
CA PHE A 101 -3.10 -25.68 -40.14
C PHE A 101 -2.53 -24.98 -38.92
N MET A 102 -3.04 -25.36 -37.75
CA MET A 102 -2.59 -24.93 -36.44
C MET A 102 -2.09 -26.16 -35.69
N MET A 103 -1.03 -26.00 -34.89
CA MET A 103 -0.49 -27.07 -34.06
C MET A 103 -0.95 -26.89 -32.63
N GLN A 104 -1.56 -27.94 -32.08
CA GLN A 104 -2.07 -27.96 -30.71
C GLN A 104 -1.34 -29.06 -29.92
N PRO A 105 -0.70 -28.76 -28.78
CA PRO A 105 -0.02 -29.78 -27.98
C PRO A 105 -1.04 -30.76 -27.38
N LEU A 106 -0.67 -32.04 -27.33
CA LEU A 106 -1.50 -33.06 -26.67
C LEU A 106 -1.64 -32.74 -25.16
N GLY A 107 -2.87 -32.69 -24.68
CA GLY A 107 -3.21 -32.37 -23.29
C GLY A 107 -3.45 -30.89 -23.02
N TYR A 108 -3.25 -30.03 -24.02
CA TYR A 108 -3.47 -28.59 -23.91
C TYR A 108 -4.45 -28.15 -25.00
N PRO A 109 -5.76 -28.42 -24.83
CA PRO A 109 -6.74 -28.29 -25.90
C PRO A 109 -6.99 -26.83 -26.34
N GLU A 110 -6.68 -25.87 -25.47
CA GLU A 110 -6.88 -24.44 -25.73
C GLU A 110 -5.59 -23.72 -26.14
N SER A 111 -4.44 -24.42 -26.21
CA SER A 111 -3.14 -23.82 -26.51
C SER A 111 -2.70 -24.14 -27.94
N PHE A 112 -2.18 -23.14 -28.65
CA PHE A 112 -1.69 -23.28 -30.02
C PHE A 112 -0.25 -22.80 -30.16
N VAL A 113 0.49 -23.42 -31.07
CA VAL A 113 1.79 -22.91 -31.52
C VAL A 113 1.54 -21.63 -32.31
N ARG A 114 2.06 -20.52 -31.79
CA ARG A 114 1.92 -19.17 -32.35
C ARG A 114 3.29 -18.58 -32.67
N SER A 115 3.34 -17.83 -33.76
CA SER A 115 4.51 -17.03 -34.12
C SER A 115 4.29 -15.55 -33.80
N VAL A 116 5.26 -14.93 -33.12
CA VAL A 116 5.27 -13.48 -32.85
C VAL A 116 6.63 -12.93 -33.29
N GLY A 117 6.65 -12.25 -34.44
CA GLY A 117 7.89 -11.82 -35.08
C GLY A 117 8.77 -13.02 -35.47
N LYS A 118 9.94 -13.16 -34.83
CA LYS A 118 10.84 -14.31 -35.01
C LYS A 118 10.73 -15.38 -33.92
N ARG A 119 9.95 -15.13 -32.87
CA ARG A 119 9.77 -16.05 -31.74
C ARG A 119 8.62 -17.02 -32.01
N VAL A 120 8.74 -18.23 -31.48
CA VAL A 120 7.69 -19.25 -31.49
C VAL A 120 7.30 -19.50 -30.05
N LEU A 121 6.01 -19.37 -29.75
CA LEU A 121 5.44 -19.53 -28.41
C LEU A 121 4.28 -20.51 -28.50
N ILE A 122 3.99 -21.22 -27.42
CA ILE A 122 2.71 -21.91 -27.25
C ILE A 122 1.88 -21.06 -26.30
N GLN A 123 0.72 -20.60 -26.77
CA GLN A 123 -0.15 -19.70 -26.03
C GLN A 123 -1.60 -20.14 -26.19
N SER A 124 -2.38 -20.00 -25.12
CA SER A 124 -3.82 -20.03 -25.19
C SER A 124 -4.39 -18.65 -25.53
N ARG A 125 -5.70 -18.60 -25.78
CA ARG A 125 -6.41 -17.34 -26.04
C ARG A 125 -6.44 -16.45 -24.80
N SER A 126 -6.58 -17.05 -23.62
CA SER A 126 -6.49 -16.35 -22.34
C SER A 126 -5.11 -15.74 -22.08
N ASP A 127 -4.02 -16.34 -22.59
CA ASP A 127 -2.66 -15.80 -22.46
C ASP A 127 -2.43 -14.56 -23.34
N ALA A 128 -3.24 -14.38 -24.39
CA ALA A 128 -3.14 -13.32 -25.40
C ALA A 128 -4.44 -12.48 -25.46
N SER A 129 -4.93 -12.06 -24.29
CA SER A 129 -6.20 -11.33 -24.11
C SER A 129 -6.25 -9.97 -24.83
N ASP A 130 -5.11 -9.43 -25.22
CA ASP A 130 -4.96 -8.18 -25.98
C ASP A 130 -5.15 -8.36 -27.49
N VAL A 131 -5.24 -9.60 -27.97
CA VAL A 131 -5.31 -9.94 -29.39
C VAL A 131 -6.70 -10.47 -29.73
N ASP A 132 -7.35 -9.89 -30.74
CA ASP A 132 -8.64 -10.39 -31.21
C ASP A 132 -8.53 -11.77 -31.89
N PHE A 133 -9.67 -12.44 -32.03
CA PHE A 133 -9.81 -13.73 -32.69
C PHE A 133 -9.07 -13.85 -34.03
N GLN A 134 -9.30 -12.93 -34.96
CA GLN A 134 -8.72 -13.05 -36.30
C GLN A 134 -7.20 -12.90 -36.26
N ASN A 135 -6.70 -11.95 -35.48
CA ASN A 135 -5.29 -11.68 -35.32
C ASN A 135 -4.57 -12.81 -34.57
N PHE A 136 -5.20 -13.38 -33.54
CA PHE A 136 -4.65 -14.52 -32.79
C PHE A 136 -4.40 -15.70 -33.75
N PHE A 137 -5.44 -16.09 -34.49
CA PHE A 137 -5.39 -17.23 -35.40
C PHE A 137 -4.52 -16.97 -36.64
N SER A 138 -4.38 -15.71 -37.07
CA SER A 138 -3.43 -15.36 -38.13
C SER A 138 -1.99 -15.70 -37.74
N GLY A 139 -1.62 -15.57 -36.47
CA GLY A 139 -0.28 -15.86 -35.96
C GLY A 139 -0.04 -17.33 -35.62
N THR A 140 -1.09 -18.14 -35.43
CA THR A 140 -1.00 -19.59 -35.21
C THR A 140 -0.99 -20.41 -36.50
N LYS A 141 -1.16 -19.72 -37.63
CA LYS A 141 -1.23 -20.33 -38.95
C LYS A 141 0.12 -20.84 -39.42
N LEU A 142 0.20 -22.15 -39.65
CA LEU A 142 1.39 -22.85 -40.14
C LEU A 142 1.10 -23.55 -41.48
N ALA A 143 2.15 -23.87 -42.20
CA ALA A 143 2.10 -24.73 -43.39
C ALA A 143 3.22 -25.76 -43.36
N ILE A 144 2.91 -26.97 -43.86
CA ILE A 144 3.87 -28.04 -44.06
C ILE A 144 4.29 -28.04 -45.53
N TRP A 145 5.60 -28.02 -45.75
CA TRP A 145 6.18 -28.15 -47.07
C TRP A 145 6.93 -29.47 -47.16
N TRP A 146 6.35 -30.43 -47.86
CA TRP A 146 6.94 -31.75 -48.09
C TRP A 146 8.10 -31.65 -49.06
N LEU A 147 9.21 -32.31 -48.75
CA LEU A 147 10.36 -32.42 -49.63
C LEU A 147 10.26 -33.76 -50.39
N PRO A 148 10.02 -33.74 -51.72
CA PRO A 148 9.78 -34.96 -52.50
C PRO A 148 10.96 -35.93 -52.52
N GLU A 149 12.16 -35.40 -52.26
CA GLU A 149 13.44 -36.09 -52.41
C GLU A 149 13.75 -37.05 -51.24
N VAL A 150 13.08 -36.91 -50.09
CA VAL A 150 13.33 -37.75 -48.89
C VAL A 150 12.02 -38.08 -48.16
N ASN A 151 11.76 -39.38 -47.97
CA ASN A 151 10.52 -39.94 -47.46
C ASN A 151 10.07 -39.28 -46.13
N ASN A 152 8.88 -38.67 -46.11
CA ASN A 152 8.25 -37.96 -44.98
C ASN A 152 9.05 -36.79 -44.34
N MET A 153 10.04 -36.24 -45.04
CA MET A 153 10.71 -35.02 -44.60
C MET A 153 9.88 -33.79 -44.94
N CYS A 154 9.76 -32.87 -43.98
CA CYS A 154 8.99 -31.65 -44.12
C CYS A 154 9.70 -30.43 -43.51
N ARG A 155 9.26 -29.26 -43.96
CA ARG A 155 9.53 -27.97 -43.32
C ARG A 155 8.23 -27.40 -42.79
N ILE A 156 8.26 -26.91 -41.54
CA ILE A 156 7.13 -26.20 -40.95
C ILE A 156 7.37 -24.70 -41.11
N ARG A 157 6.41 -24.00 -41.70
CA ARG A 157 6.49 -22.57 -42.01
C ARG A 157 5.48 -21.77 -41.21
N GLY A 158 5.92 -20.66 -40.63
CA GLY A 158 5.05 -19.63 -40.06
C GLY A 158 4.42 -18.80 -41.17
N LEU A 159 3.09 -18.89 -41.33
CA LEU A 159 2.36 -18.03 -42.27
C LEU A 159 2.01 -16.72 -41.55
N GLY A 160 2.32 -15.57 -42.16
CA GLY A 160 2.10 -14.24 -41.56
C GLY A 160 3.38 -13.51 -41.15
N SER A 161 4.53 -14.19 -41.08
CA SER A 161 5.84 -13.57 -40.91
C SER A 161 6.33 -12.93 -42.22
N LYS A 162 5.67 -11.86 -42.70
CA LYS A 162 6.15 -11.15 -43.90
C LYS A 162 7.49 -10.48 -43.58
N ALA A 163 8.59 -11.02 -44.09
CA ALA A 163 9.83 -10.26 -44.20
C ALA A 163 9.54 -9.04 -45.09
N ARG A 164 9.82 -7.84 -44.59
CA ARG A 164 9.48 -6.59 -45.26
C ARG A 164 10.23 -6.52 -46.60
N GLY A 165 9.48 -6.58 -47.70
CA GLY A 165 9.97 -6.40 -49.07
C GLY A 165 10.60 -7.66 -49.67
N ASP A 166 9.83 -8.47 -50.40
CA ASP A 166 10.41 -9.11 -51.59
C ASP A 166 9.39 -9.66 -52.58
N ARG A 167 9.17 -8.94 -53.69
CA ARG A 167 8.63 -9.55 -54.92
C ARG A 167 9.67 -10.45 -55.60
N LYS A 168 10.98 -10.35 -55.27
CA LYS A 168 12.03 -11.24 -55.83
C LYS A 168 12.17 -12.56 -55.07
N GLY A 169 11.60 -12.70 -53.88
CA GLY A 169 11.70 -13.93 -53.08
C GLY A 169 11.07 -15.17 -53.72
N ALA A 170 10.09 -15.00 -54.61
CA ALA A 170 9.51 -16.11 -55.37
C ALA A 170 10.52 -16.76 -56.34
N ALA A 171 11.43 -15.98 -56.91
CA ALA A 171 12.49 -16.48 -57.79
C ALA A 171 13.66 -17.13 -57.01
N ALA A 172 13.83 -16.80 -55.72
CA ALA A 172 14.88 -17.33 -54.84
C ALA A 172 14.42 -18.45 -53.88
N GLY A 173 13.14 -18.85 -53.92
CA GLY A 173 12.57 -19.88 -53.04
C GLY A 173 12.12 -19.40 -51.65
N THR A 174 12.10 -18.09 -51.42
CA THR A 174 11.73 -17.41 -50.16
C THR A 174 10.33 -16.80 -50.16
N ALA A 175 9.53 -17.00 -51.21
CA ALA A 175 8.12 -16.61 -51.20
C ALA A 175 7.33 -17.42 -50.15
N GLY A 176 6.93 -16.77 -49.06
CA GLY A 176 5.87 -17.28 -48.18
C GLY A 176 6.13 -17.35 -46.68
N GLY A 177 7.26 -16.85 -46.14
CA GLY A 177 7.47 -16.73 -44.68
C GLY A 177 8.73 -17.42 -44.15
N LEU A 178 8.89 -17.44 -42.83
CA LEU A 178 10.04 -18.01 -42.11
C LEU A 178 9.77 -19.49 -41.73
N ASN A 179 10.81 -20.32 -41.67
CA ASN A 179 10.71 -21.73 -41.26
C ASN A 179 11.04 -21.87 -39.78
N LEU A 180 10.42 -22.84 -39.11
CA LEU A 180 10.87 -23.30 -37.80
C LEU A 180 12.29 -23.83 -37.94
N SER A 181 13.17 -23.35 -37.08
CA SER A 181 14.60 -23.65 -37.06
C SER A 181 15.08 -23.86 -35.64
N PHE A 182 16.11 -24.67 -35.48
CA PHE A 182 16.75 -24.99 -34.21
C PHE A 182 18.27 -25.05 -34.40
N ASP A 183 19.04 -24.58 -33.43
CA ASP A 183 20.51 -24.53 -33.54
C ASP A 183 21.16 -25.83 -33.04
N SER A 184 21.47 -26.75 -33.95
CA SER A 184 22.15 -28.02 -33.62
C SER A 184 23.57 -27.84 -33.07
N HIS A 185 24.21 -26.68 -33.27
CA HIS A 185 25.57 -26.45 -32.76
C HIS A 185 25.61 -25.98 -31.30
N ALA A 186 24.52 -25.39 -30.78
CA ALA A 186 24.40 -24.98 -29.38
C ALA A 186 24.35 -26.19 -28.41
N ALA A 187 23.94 -27.37 -28.90
CA ALA A 187 23.82 -28.61 -28.12
C ALA A 187 25.15 -29.15 -27.58
N LYS A 188 26.30 -28.74 -28.15
CA LYS A 188 27.63 -29.24 -27.73
C LYS A 188 28.19 -28.61 -26.44
N LYS A 189 27.50 -27.63 -25.85
CA LYS A 189 27.90 -26.98 -24.58
C LYS A 189 26.91 -27.29 -23.45
N GLY A 190 26.77 -28.56 -23.08
CA GLY A 190 26.26 -28.97 -21.76
C GLY A 190 24.90 -28.39 -21.29
N ALA A 191 24.03 -27.95 -22.18
CA ALA A 191 22.72 -27.44 -21.79
C ALA A 191 21.76 -28.62 -21.60
N ALA A 192 21.46 -28.96 -20.34
CA ALA A 192 20.48 -29.98 -19.93
C ALA A 192 19.02 -29.66 -20.34
N GLU A 193 18.83 -28.66 -21.19
CA GLU A 193 17.59 -27.90 -21.37
C GLU A 193 16.99 -27.98 -22.79
N GLY A 194 17.67 -28.61 -23.75
CA GLY A 194 17.19 -28.76 -25.13
C GLY A 194 17.46 -27.55 -26.04
N ILE A 195 17.21 -27.71 -27.34
CA ILE A 195 17.53 -26.70 -28.37
C ILE A 195 16.31 -25.80 -28.63
N GLU A 196 16.47 -24.49 -28.50
CA GLU A 196 15.39 -23.52 -28.73
C GLU A 196 14.94 -23.49 -30.20
N VAL A 197 13.62 -23.41 -30.42
CA VAL A 197 13.01 -23.27 -31.75
C VAL A 197 12.67 -21.82 -32.04
N LYS A 198 13.12 -21.32 -33.20
CA LYS A 198 12.89 -19.95 -33.67
C LYS A 198 12.54 -19.91 -35.16
N LEU A 199 12.01 -18.79 -35.63
CA LEU A 199 11.72 -18.58 -37.05
C LEU A 199 12.90 -17.96 -37.80
N THR A 200 13.40 -18.63 -38.84
CA THR A 200 14.47 -18.13 -39.72
C THR A 200 14.17 -18.32 -41.21
N PRO A 201 14.71 -17.47 -42.10
CA PRO A 201 14.62 -17.70 -43.53
C PRO A 201 15.38 -18.98 -43.89
N ALA A 202 14.82 -19.79 -44.79
CA ALA A 202 15.54 -20.91 -45.38
C ALA A 202 15.92 -20.55 -46.82
N ASN A 203 17.22 -20.51 -47.09
CA ASN A 203 17.75 -20.22 -48.42
C ASN A 203 17.81 -21.51 -49.26
N LYS A 204 17.65 -21.38 -50.58
CA LYS A 204 17.83 -22.50 -51.51
C LYS A 204 19.28 -23.03 -51.39
N GLY A 205 19.45 -24.33 -51.10
CA GLY A 205 20.74 -24.97 -50.90
C GLY A 205 21.29 -24.96 -49.46
N GLN A 206 20.57 -24.38 -48.49
CA GLN A 206 20.95 -24.44 -47.08
C GLN A 206 20.89 -25.88 -46.55
N LYS A 207 21.94 -26.32 -45.84
CA LYS A 207 22.10 -27.70 -45.35
C LYS A 207 20.94 -28.10 -44.43
N ALA A 208 20.68 -29.42 -44.39
CA ALA A 208 19.53 -30.06 -43.76
C ALA A 208 19.45 -29.93 -42.23
N ASP A 209 20.45 -29.29 -41.60
CA ASP A 209 20.83 -29.60 -40.23
C ASP A 209 19.98 -28.92 -39.14
N SER A 210 19.26 -27.85 -39.49
CA SER A 210 18.61 -26.97 -38.50
C SER A 210 17.16 -26.58 -38.79
N VAL A 211 16.55 -27.01 -39.90
CA VAL A 211 15.22 -26.53 -40.35
C VAL A 211 14.26 -27.62 -40.83
N ASN A 212 14.72 -28.88 -40.88
CA ASN A 212 13.97 -29.99 -41.43
C ASN A 212 13.49 -30.93 -40.31
N PHE A 213 12.25 -31.38 -40.43
CA PHE A 213 11.66 -32.38 -39.55
C PHE A 213 11.22 -33.60 -40.35
N VAL A 214 11.14 -34.75 -39.70
CA VAL A 214 10.49 -35.96 -40.20
C VAL A 214 9.16 -36.09 -39.49
N CYS A 215 8.09 -36.13 -40.26
CA CYS A 215 6.74 -36.32 -39.76
C CYS A 215 6.50 -37.80 -39.42
N LYS A 216 6.15 -38.09 -38.16
CA LYS A 216 5.81 -39.42 -37.67
C LYS A 216 4.39 -39.40 -37.10
N ALA A 217 3.61 -40.45 -37.34
CA ALA A 217 2.31 -40.59 -36.69
C ALA A 217 2.49 -40.72 -35.16
N SER A 218 1.62 -40.07 -34.39
CA SER A 218 1.64 -40.20 -32.94
C SER A 218 1.31 -41.65 -32.55
N PRO A 219 2.07 -42.25 -31.61
CA PRO A 219 1.81 -43.61 -31.16
C PRO A 219 0.62 -43.70 -30.19
N THR A 220 0.22 -42.59 -29.58
CA THR A 220 -0.78 -42.53 -28.50
C THR A 220 -2.07 -41.84 -28.89
N CYS A 221 -2.02 -40.90 -29.83
CA CYS A 221 -3.16 -40.11 -30.28
C CYS A 221 -3.46 -40.38 -31.76
N GLU A 222 -4.67 -40.82 -32.07
CA GLU A 222 -5.12 -40.98 -33.46
C GLU A 222 -5.22 -39.60 -34.14
N GLY A 223 -4.74 -39.50 -35.38
CA GLY A 223 -4.62 -38.21 -36.09
C GLY A 223 -3.52 -37.27 -35.57
N GLY A 224 -2.85 -37.61 -34.46
CA GLY A 224 -1.73 -36.84 -33.92
C GLY A 224 -0.43 -37.05 -34.69
N ILE A 225 0.45 -36.05 -34.63
CA ILE A 225 1.75 -36.04 -35.30
C ILE A 225 2.86 -35.77 -34.30
N ARG A 226 3.97 -36.49 -34.47
CA ARG A 226 5.24 -36.28 -33.80
C ARG A 226 6.28 -35.82 -34.81
N PHE A 227 7.02 -34.77 -34.50
CA PHE A 227 8.08 -34.25 -35.37
C PHE A 227 9.45 -34.64 -34.83
N GLU A 228 10.24 -35.35 -35.62
CA GLU A 228 11.64 -35.70 -35.32
C GLU A 228 12.58 -34.79 -36.12
N SER A 229 13.72 -34.41 -35.57
CA SER A 229 14.78 -33.72 -36.33
C SER A 229 15.26 -34.60 -37.49
N ALA A 230 15.40 -34.01 -38.68
CA ALA A 230 15.94 -34.72 -39.85
C ALA A 230 17.45 -34.96 -39.76
N SER A 231 18.17 -34.11 -39.03
CA SER A 231 19.64 -34.12 -38.93
C SER A 231 20.15 -34.95 -37.75
N GLU A 232 19.39 -34.95 -36.66
CA GLU A 232 19.72 -35.64 -35.42
C GLU A 232 18.61 -36.64 -35.08
N ARG A 233 18.75 -37.88 -35.57
CA ARG A 233 17.79 -38.95 -35.26
C ARG A 233 17.66 -39.13 -33.75
N GLY A 234 16.43 -39.36 -33.28
CA GLY A 234 16.11 -39.47 -31.86
C GLY A 234 15.89 -38.14 -31.14
N HIS A 235 16.00 -36.99 -31.84
CA HIS A 235 15.62 -35.69 -31.29
C HIS A 235 14.23 -35.27 -31.78
N TYR A 236 13.39 -34.81 -30.88
CA TYR A 236 11.97 -34.55 -31.14
C TYR A 236 11.58 -33.13 -30.78
N LEU A 237 10.67 -32.55 -31.56
CA LEU A 237 10.00 -31.31 -31.21
C LEU A 237 9.12 -31.55 -29.98
N ALA A 238 9.34 -30.76 -28.93
CA ALA A 238 8.69 -30.92 -27.64
C ALA A 238 8.18 -29.58 -27.12
N PHE A 239 6.96 -29.59 -26.60
CA PHE A 239 6.41 -28.51 -25.80
C PHE A 239 6.81 -28.69 -24.33
N PHE A 240 7.36 -27.60 -23.79
CA PHE A 240 7.69 -27.37 -22.40
C PHE A 240 6.69 -26.36 -21.84
N PRO A 241 5.69 -26.85 -21.07
CA PRO A 241 4.73 -25.97 -20.42
C PRO A 241 5.43 -24.94 -19.54
N PRO A 242 4.96 -23.67 -19.52
CA PRO A 242 3.71 -23.22 -20.15
C PRO A 242 3.84 -22.74 -21.61
N THR A 243 5.01 -22.36 -22.11
CA THR A 243 5.10 -21.57 -23.36
C THR A 243 6.17 -21.99 -24.35
N HIS A 244 7.12 -22.86 -23.99
CA HIS A 244 8.35 -23.03 -24.77
C HIS A 244 8.30 -24.23 -25.71
N LEU A 245 8.80 -24.05 -26.93
CA LEU A 245 8.99 -25.12 -27.91
C LEU A 245 10.48 -25.39 -28.09
N ARG A 246 10.93 -26.62 -27.84
CA ARG A 246 12.34 -27.01 -27.92
C ARG A 246 12.49 -28.34 -28.67
N VAL A 247 13.68 -28.60 -29.21
CA VAL A 247 14.06 -29.91 -29.75
C VAL A 247 14.90 -30.66 -28.71
N VAL A 248 14.50 -31.88 -28.36
CA VAL A 248 15.10 -32.64 -27.25
C VAL A 248 15.39 -34.09 -27.60
N PRO A 249 16.45 -34.71 -27.06
CA PRO A 249 16.71 -36.13 -27.22
C PRO A 249 15.64 -36.98 -26.52
N PHE A 250 15.29 -38.11 -27.13
CA PHE A 250 14.24 -39.00 -26.62
C PHE A 250 14.51 -39.56 -25.22
N LEU A 251 15.78 -39.79 -24.89
CA LEU A 251 16.19 -40.44 -23.65
C LEU A 251 16.10 -39.51 -22.43
N GLU A 252 16.04 -38.20 -22.62
CA GLU A 252 15.92 -37.20 -21.55
C GLU A 252 14.46 -36.74 -21.32
N ILE A 253 13.49 -37.46 -21.89
CA ILE A 253 12.08 -37.11 -21.76
C ILE A 253 11.61 -37.45 -20.35
N THR A 254 11.38 -36.40 -19.56
CA THR A 254 10.60 -36.49 -18.32
C THR A 254 9.10 -36.61 -18.65
N GLU A 255 8.29 -37.09 -17.69
CA GLU A 255 6.83 -37.21 -17.87
C GLU A 255 6.14 -35.89 -18.25
N ASP A 256 6.79 -34.75 -17.97
CA ASP A 256 6.22 -33.40 -18.08
C ASP A 256 6.33 -32.77 -19.47
N ARG A 257 6.85 -33.50 -20.47
CA ARG A 257 7.05 -32.99 -21.84
C ARG A 257 6.02 -33.56 -22.82
N VAL A 258 5.57 -32.72 -23.75
CA VAL A 258 4.61 -33.11 -24.81
C VAL A 258 5.31 -33.17 -26.16
N LEU A 259 5.37 -34.36 -26.78
CA LEU A 259 5.99 -34.58 -28.10
C LEU A 259 4.98 -34.64 -29.26
N ASP A 260 3.72 -34.88 -28.94
CA ASP A 260 2.67 -35.15 -29.91
C ASP A 260 1.77 -33.93 -30.05
N PHE A 261 1.47 -33.57 -31.28
CA PHE A 261 0.66 -32.41 -31.63
C PHE A 261 -0.52 -32.85 -32.48
N LEU A 262 -1.70 -32.31 -32.19
CA LEU A 262 -2.83 -32.36 -33.12
C LEU A 262 -2.67 -31.27 -34.17
N VAL A 263 -3.00 -31.62 -35.41
CA VAL A 263 -3.04 -30.70 -36.54
C VAL A 263 -4.50 -30.32 -36.76
N VAL A 264 -4.82 -29.06 -36.48
CA VAL A 264 -6.16 -28.51 -36.63
C VAL A 264 -6.23 -27.71 -37.93
N ASP A 265 -7.19 -28.03 -38.79
CA ASP A 265 -7.40 -27.26 -40.03
C ASP A 265 -7.68 -25.79 -39.70
N PHE A 266 -6.97 -24.89 -40.39
CA PHE A 266 -7.21 -23.45 -40.26
C PHE A 266 -8.65 -23.08 -40.60
N ALA A 267 -9.29 -23.78 -41.54
CA ALA A 267 -10.71 -23.56 -41.87
C ALA A 267 -11.63 -23.76 -40.66
N SER A 268 -11.20 -24.52 -39.65
CA SER A 268 -11.97 -24.77 -38.42
C SER A 268 -11.71 -23.75 -37.30
N MET A 269 -10.95 -22.67 -37.55
CA MET A 269 -10.62 -21.68 -36.49
C MET A 269 -11.86 -21.10 -35.80
N PHE A 270 -12.95 -20.88 -36.55
CA PHE A 270 -14.20 -20.31 -36.02
C PHE A 270 -14.87 -21.21 -34.97
N LYS A 271 -14.52 -22.50 -34.93
CA LYS A 271 -15.02 -23.43 -33.91
C LYS A 271 -14.38 -23.20 -32.54
N PHE A 272 -13.31 -22.39 -32.47
CA PHE A 272 -12.59 -22.05 -31.24
C PHE A 272 -12.82 -20.59 -30.79
N ILE A 273 -13.75 -19.87 -31.44
CA ILE A 273 -14.21 -18.56 -30.97
C ILE A 273 -14.90 -18.73 -29.61
N THR A 274 -14.68 -17.80 -28.68
CA THR A 274 -15.34 -17.83 -27.36
C THR A 274 -16.70 -17.15 -27.44
N MET A 275 -17.59 -17.45 -26.48
CA MET A 275 -18.89 -16.78 -26.41
C MET A 275 -18.74 -15.27 -26.20
N GLU A 276 -17.75 -14.87 -25.39
CA GLU A 276 -17.46 -13.46 -25.13
C GLU A 276 -17.15 -12.69 -26.42
N GLU A 277 -16.38 -13.27 -27.35
CA GLU A 277 -16.06 -12.63 -28.63
C GLU A 277 -17.21 -12.59 -29.62
N VAL A 278 -18.22 -13.44 -29.42
CA VAL A 278 -19.46 -13.40 -30.19
C VAL A 278 -20.36 -12.28 -29.65
N PHE A 279 -20.39 -12.04 -28.33
CA PHE A 279 -21.25 -11.04 -27.71
C PHE A 279 -20.68 -9.62 -27.70
N LEU A 280 -19.35 -9.45 -27.55
CA LEU A 280 -18.71 -8.14 -27.48
C LEU A 280 -19.00 -7.22 -28.68
N PRO A 281 -18.97 -7.71 -29.95
CA PRO A 281 -19.28 -6.86 -31.11
C PRO A 281 -20.73 -6.37 -31.16
N VAL A 282 -21.67 -7.10 -30.54
CA VAL A 282 -23.11 -6.83 -30.59
C VAL A 282 -23.49 -5.59 -29.77
N VAL A 283 -22.86 -5.42 -28.61
CA VAL A 283 -23.07 -4.23 -27.75
C VAL A 283 -22.47 -2.97 -28.38
N GLY A 284 -21.49 -3.12 -29.29
CA GLY A 284 -20.81 -1.99 -29.91
C GLY A 284 -19.90 -1.22 -28.94
N LYS A 285 -18.93 -0.49 -29.47
CA LYS A 285 -17.95 0.25 -28.63
C LYS A 285 -18.57 1.45 -27.92
N ASP A 286 -19.63 2.02 -28.48
CA ASP A 286 -20.26 3.26 -27.98
C ASP A 286 -21.26 3.01 -26.84
N GLN A 287 -21.71 1.76 -26.63
CA GLN A 287 -22.66 1.40 -25.56
C GLN A 287 -21.98 0.68 -24.39
N ILE A 288 -20.66 0.75 -24.28
CA ILE A 288 -19.93 0.20 -23.14
C ILE A 288 -20.36 0.94 -21.86
N GLY A 289 -20.85 0.20 -20.88
CA GLY A 289 -21.40 0.75 -19.64
C GLY A 289 -22.89 1.07 -19.67
N GLU A 290 -23.57 0.91 -20.82
CA GLU A 290 -25.02 1.06 -20.96
C GLU A 290 -25.76 -0.29 -20.92
N TRP A 291 -27.03 -0.26 -20.50
CA TRP A 291 -27.89 -1.44 -20.51
C TRP A 291 -28.40 -1.75 -21.92
N PHE A 292 -28.19 -2.99 -22.36
CA PHE A 292 -28.52 -3.51 -23.67
C PHE A 292 -29.60 -4.60 -23.58
N PRO A 293 -30.68 -4.55 -24.38
CA PRO A 293 -31.72 -5.58 -24.35
C PRO A 293 -31.26 -6.96 -24.83
N LEU A 294 -31.55 -8.00 -24.05
CA LEU A 294 -31.18 -9.38 -24.39
C LEU A 294 -31.82 -9.85 -25.71
N THR A 295 -33.06 -9.43 -25.99
CA THR A 295 -33.78 -9.78 -27.23
C THR A 295 -33.03 -9.33 -28.47
N LYS A 296 -32.44 -8.13 -28.46
CA LYS A 296 -31.60 -7.63 -29.55
C LYS A 296 -30.34 -8.47 -29.74
N MET A 297 -29.77 -9.01 -28.66
CA MET A 297 -28.60 -9.88 -28.75
C MET A 297 -28.96 -11.25 -29.32
N GLN A 298 -30.15 -11.77 -29.01
CA GLN A 298 -30.67 -13.03 -29.55
C GLN A 298 -31.02 -12.94 -31.05
N GLU A 299 -31.51 -11.77 -31.47
CA GLU A 299 -31.87 -11.48 -32.86
C GLU A 299 -30.67 -11.13 -33.74
N ASP A 300 -29.48 -10.91 -33.17
CA ASP A 300 -28.28 -10.54 -33.92
C ASP A 300 -27.80 -11.68 -34.85
N ASP A 301 -27.60 -11.34 -36.12
CA ASP A 301 -27.19 -12.26 -37.17
C ASP A 301 -25.87 -12.99 -36.86
N SER A 302 -24.92 -12.33 -36.19
CA SER A 302 -23.61 -12.92 -35.89
C SER A 302 -23.72 -13.96 -34.78
N VAL A 303 -24.56 -13.69 -33.77
CA VAL A 303 -24.90 -14.64 -32.70
C VAL A 303 -25.61 -15.85 -33.30
N GLN A 304 -26.67 -15.65 -34.08
CA GLN A 304 -27.42 -16.75 -34.70
C GLN A 304 -26.56 -17.63 -35.60
N LYS A 305 -25.65 -17.04 -36.38
CA LYS A 305 -24.70 -17.79 -37.21
C LYS A 305 -23.72 -18.61 -36.37
N HIS A 306 -23.20 -18.04 -35.28
CA HIS A 306 -22.31 -18.79 -34.40
C HIS A 306 -22.99 -20.01 -33.78
N PHE A 307 -24.18 -19.82 -33.20
CA PHE A 307 -24.92 -20.91 -32.57
C PHE A 307 -25.31 -22.00 -33.57
N SER A 308 -25.79 -21.63 -34.76
CA SER A 308 -26.20 -22.59 -35.78
C SER A 308 -25.02 -23.35 -36.41
N GLN A 309 -23.91 -22.65 -36.72
CA GLN A 309 -22.77 -23.24 -37.43
C GLN A 309 -21.76 -23.94 -36.52
N VAL A 310 -21.61 -23.48 -35.28
CA VAL A 310 -20.61 -24.01 -34.34
C VAL A 310 -21.24 -24.94 -33.31
N LEU A 311 -22.33 -24.51 -32.67
CA LEU A 311 -23.01 -25.30 -31.65
C LEU A 311 -24.08 -26.22 -32.22
N GLY A 312 -24.45 -26.07 -33.50
CA GLY A 312 -25.49 -26.88 -34.15
C GLY A 312 -26.90 -26.60 -33.62
N LYS A 313 -27.15 -25.38 -33.13
CA LYS A 313 -28.38 -25.00 -32.41
C LYS A 313 -28.93 -23.66 -32.88
N PRO A 314 -30.22 -23.34 -32.65
CA PRO A 314 -30.77 -22.04 -33.02
C PRO A 314 -30.09 -20.90 -32.25
N VAL A 315 -30.56 -20.55 -31.05
CA VAL A 315 -29.94 -19.61 -30.11
C VAL A 315 -30.27 -20.11 -28.70
N TRP A 316 -29.48 -19.70 -27.70
CA TRP A 316 -29.79 -19.95 -26.29
C TRP A 316 -31.13 -19.36 -25.84
N GLU A 317 -31.74 -20.00 -24.85
CA GLU A 317 -32.93 -19.48 -24.16
C GLU A 317 -32.52 -18.38 -23.17
N ALA A 318 -33.47 -17.57 -22.70
CA ALA A 318 -33.19 -16.48 -21.77
C ALA A 318 -32.48 -16.95 -20.47
N GLU A 319 -32.87 -18.10 -19.93
CA GLU A 319 -32.25 -18.72 -18.75
C GLU A 319 -30.77 -19.07 -18.96
N ASP A 320 -30.37 -19.35 -20.21
CA ASP A 320 -28.99 -19.76 -20.53
C ASP A 320 -28.08 -18.56 -20.66
N PHE A 321 -28.59 -17.49 -21.29
CA PHE A 321 -27.94 -16.20 -21.29
C PHE A 321 -27.77 -15.66 -19.88
N GLN A 322 -28.82 -15.76 -19.04
CA GLN A 322 -28.73 -15.41 -17.63
C GLN A 322 -27.55 -16.15 -16.96
N ALA A 323 -27.52 -17.48 -17.06
CA ALA A 323 -26.47 -18.26 -16.42
C ALA A 323 -25.07 -17.96 -16.98
N TYR A 324 -24.97 -17.63 -18.27
CA TYR A 324 -23.72 -17.16 -18.85
C TYR A 324 -23.29 -15.83 -18.25
N PHE A 325 -24.15 -14.80 -18.24
CA PHE A 325 -23.79 -13.46 -17.76
C PHE A 325 -23.55 -13.43 -16.25
N GLU A 326 -24.35 -14.16 -15.46
CA GLU A 326 -24.10 -14.35 -14.02
C GLU A 326 -22.81 -15.12 -13.76
N GLY A 327 -22.44 -16.07 -14.63
CA GLY A 327 -21.14 -16.74 -14.59
C GLY A 327 -19.98 -15.81 -14.99
N HIS A 328 -20.23 -14.84 -15.87
CA HIS A 328 -19.23 -13.87 -16.36
C HIS A 328 -19.39 -12.51 -15.69
N PHE A 329 -19.79 -12.48 -14.41
CA PHE A 329 -20.07 -11.29 -13.62
C PHE A 329 -18.90 -10.27 -13.55
N ALA A 330 -17.68 -10.71 -13.85
CA ALA A 330 -16.48 -9.88 -13.88
C ALA A 330 -16.50 -8.91 -15.08
N THR A 331 -16.99 -9.37 -16.22
CA THR A 331 -17.08 -8.59 -17.47
C THR A 331 -18.50 -8.02 -17.66
N TRP A 332 -19.52 -8.77 -17.27
CA TRP A 332 -20.92 -8.47 -17.57
C TRP A 332 -21.74 -8.19 -16.30
N GLU A 333 -22.81 -7.43 -16.47
CA GLU A 333 -23.94 -7.31 -15.54
C GLU A 333 -25.20 -7.77 -16.24
N TYR A 334 -26.11 -8.35 -15.45
CA TYR A 334 -27.38 -8.84 -15.95
C TYR A 334 -28.50 -8.41 -15.00
N ASN A 335 -29.53 -7.78 -15.55
CA ASN A 335 -30.77 -7.46 -14.87
C ASN A 335 -31.82 -8.50 -15.24
N PHE A 336 -32.19 -9.33 -14.27
CA PHE A 336 -33.17 -10.40 -14.45
C PHE A 336 -34.58 -9.89 -14.75
N GLU A 337 -35.01 -8.81 -14.08
CA GLU A 337 -36.38 -8.30 -14.19
C GLU A 337 -36.63 -7.69 -15.58
N GLU A 338 -35.66 -6.93 -16.07
CA GLU A 338 -35.79 -6.20 -17.34
C GLU A 338 -35.15 -6.95 -18.54
N GLN A 339 -34.50 -8.10 -18.30
CA GLN A 339 -33.77 -8.87 -19.31
C GLN A 339 -32.74 -8.00 -20.06
N LEU A 340 -32.00 -7.19 -19.31
CA LEU A 340 -30.97 -6.30 -19.84
C LEU A 340 -29.57 -6.81 -19.45
N VAL A 341 -28.61 -6.62 -20.35
CA VAL A 341 -27.20 -6.95 -20.14
C VAL A 341 -26.37 -5.68 -20.25
N ARG A 342 -25.36 -5.51 -19.40
CA ARG A 342 -24.48 -4.34 -19.44
C ARG A 342 -23.03 -4.80 -19.46
N LEU A 343 -22.30 -4.37 -20.48
CA LEU A 343 -20.86 -4.62 -20.59
C LEU A 343 -20.12 -3.63 -19.69
N ARG A 344 -19.39 -4.13 -18.69
CA ARG A 344 -18.65 -3.24 -17.77
C ARG A 344 -17.50 -2.54 -18.50
N PRO A 345 -17.27 -1.24 -18.24
CA PRO A 345 -16.05 -0.56 -18.66
C PRO A 345 -14.81 -1.22 -18.08
N LYS A 346 -13.66 -1.12 -18.78
CA LYS A 346 -12.39 -1.74 -18.34
C LYS A 346 -11.95 -1.31 -16.93
N HIS A 347 -12.19 -0.06 -16.52
CA HIS A 347 -11.86 0.40 -15.16
C HIS A 347 -12.73 -0.25 -14.09
N GLU A 348 -14.02 -0.50 -14.35
CA GLU A 348 -14.90 -1.24 -13.42
C GLU A 348 -14.49 -2.72 -13.31
N GLN A 349 -14.13 -3.34 -14.44
CA GLN A 349 -13.62 -4.71 -14.46
C GLN A 349 -12.33 -4.82 -13.61
N LEU A 350 -11.40 -3.88 -13.80
CA LEU A 350 -10.17 -3.81 -13.01
C LEU A 350 -10.47 -3.56 -11.53
N ALA A 351 -11.39 -2.66 -11.21
CA ALA A 351 -11.80 -2.40 -9.82
C ALA A 351 -12.35 -3.67 -9.15
N LYS A 352 -13.16 -4.45 -9.87
CA LYS A 352 -13.72 -5.70 -9.36
C LYS A 352 -12.66 -6.77 -9.17
N GLN A 353 -11.75 -6.91 -10.13
CA GLN A 353 -10.59 -7.79 -10.02
C GLN A 353 -9.72 -7.43 -8.81
N LEU A 354 -9.39 -6.15 -8.63
CA LEU A 354 -8.60 -5.69 -7.49
C LEU A 354 -9.31 -5.86 -6.14
N ARG A 355 -10.65 -5.79 -6.11
CA ARG A 355 -11.44 -6.07 -4.91
C ARG A 355 -11.43 -7.55 -4.53
N SER A 356 -11.28 -8.45 -5.50
CA SER A 356 -11.39 -9.90 -5.26
C SER A 356 -10.05 -10.61 -5.12
N VAL A 357 -8.97 -10.01 -5.60
CA VAL A 357 -7.63 -10.60 -5.52
C VAL A 357 -7.09 -10.55 -4.08
N PRO A 358 -6.75 -11.70 -3.46
CA PRO A 358 -6.18 -11.74 -2.11
C PRO A 358 -4.64 -11.69 -2.10
N LYS A 359 -3.97 -11.96 -3.24
CA LYS A 359 -2.51 -12.14 -3.31
C LYS A 359 -1.80 -10.96 -3.98
N ALA A 360 -0.71 -10.52 -3.36
CA ALA A 360 0.13 -9.43 -3.88
C ALA A 360 0.56 -9.66 -5.34
N ASN A 361 1.01 -10.87 -5.70
CA ASN A 361 1.48 -11.18 -7.07
C ASN A 361 0.39 -10.98 -8.14
N GLU A 362 -0.86 -11.29 -7.81
CA GLU A 362 -1.99 -11.14 -8.73
C GLU A 362 -2.37 -9.65 -8.88
N VAL A 363 -2.28 -8.86 -7.80
CA VAL A 363 -2.45 -7.41 -7.85
C VAL A 363 -1.36 -6.78 -8.71
N VAL A 364 -0.10 -7.18 -8.52
CA VAL A 364 1.03 -6.70 -9.32
C VAL A 364 0.83 -7.02 -10.80
N ALA A 365 0.40 -8.24 -11.13
CA ALA A 365 0.11 -8.63 -12.51
C ALA A 365 -1.06 -7.85 -13.12
N ALA A 366 -2.13 -7.59 -12.36
CA ALA A 366 -3.27 -6.81 -12.81
C ALA A 366 -2.89 -5.35 -13.07
N VAL A 367 -2.17 -4.71 -12.13
CA VAL A 367 -1.70 -3.32 -12.26
C VAL A 367 -0.70 -3.18 -13.40
N ALA A 368 0.19 -4.16 -13.60
CA ALA A 368 1.15 -4.15 -14.69
C ALA A 368 0.47 -4.07 -16.07
N LYS A 369 -0.64 -4.80 -16.25
CA LYS A 369 -1.42 -4.83 -17.51
C LYS A 369 -2.38 -3.65 -17.69
N ALA A 370 -2.72 -2.94 -16.61
CA ALA A 370 -3.66 -1.81 -16.66
C ALA A 370 -3.06 -0.59 -17.37
N GLU A 371 -3.89 0.18 -18.06
CA GLU A 371 -3.51 1.50 -18.59
C GLU A 371 -3.58 2.56 -17.47
N GLU A 372 -2.84 3.66 -17.62
CA GLU A 372 -2.78 4.72 -16.59
C GLU A 372 -4.14 5.41 -16.38
N GLU A 373 -4.90 5.63 -17.45
CA GLU A 373 -6.25 6.21 -17.38
C GLU A 373 -7.25 5.28 -16.68
N GLN A 374 -7.10 3.96 -16.84
CA GLN A 374 -7.95 2.99 -16.13
C GLN A 374 -7.70 3.04 -14.62
N LEU A 375 -6.44 3.22 -14.21
CA LEU A 375 -6.06 3.32 -12.79
C LEU A 375 -6.61 4.59 -12.14
N LYS A 376 -6.59 5.73 -12.83
CA LYS A 376 -7.11 7.01 -12.31
C LYS A 376 -8.62 7.00 -12.08
N GLN A 377 -9.35 6.18 -12.84
CA GLN A 377 -10.80 6.01 -12.73
C GLN A 377 -11.21 4.96 -11.67
N LEU A 378 -10.26 4.33 -10.99
CA LEU A 378 -10.58 3.33 -9.97
C LEU A 378 -11.20 3.98 -8.72
N PRO A 379 -12.23 3.34 -8.12
CA PRO A 379 -12.81 3.82 -6.88
C PRO A 379 -11.81 3.68 -5.73
N LEU A 380 -11.89 4.62 -4.78
CA LEU A 380 -11.03 4.65 -3.58
C LEU A 380 -11.01 3.30 -2.84
N GLY A 381 -12.15 2.61 -2.79
CA GLY A 381 -12.32 1.24 -2.28
C GLY A 381 -11.38 0.20 -2.87
N ALA A 382 -11.29 0.15 -4.20
CA ALA A 382 -10.44 -0.82 -4.87
C ALA A 382 -8.96 -0.48 -4.66
N LEU A 383 -8.61 0.81 -4.69
CA LEU A 383 -7.24 1.28 -4.48
C LEU A 383 -6.74 0.99 -3.06
N ALA A 384 -7.56 1.28 -2.05
CA ALA A 384 -7.22 1.04 -0.64
C ALA A 384 -6.97 -0.46 -0.38
N ARG A 385 -7.85 -1.35 -0.86
CA ARG A 385 -7.68 -2.81 -0.71
C ARG A 385 -6.48 -3.35 -1.48
N ALA A 386 -6.26 -2.87 -2.71
CA ALA A 386 -5.09 -3.25 -3.50
C ALA A 386 -3.78 -2.88 -2.78
N LEU A 387 -3.67 -1.64 -2.28
CA LEU A 387 -2.50 -1.18 -1.51
C LEU A 387 -2.32 -1.96 -0.20
N SER A 388 -3.43 -2.25 0.50
CA SER A 388 -3.44 -3.05 1.73
C SER A 388 -2.86 -4.46 1.49
N SER A 389 -3.21 -5.09 0.37
CA SER A 389 -2.66 -6.41 0.00
C SER A 389 -1.16 -6.38 -0.29
N LEU A 390 -0.62 -5.25 -0.78
CA LEU A 390 0.80 -5.06 -1.07
C LEU A 390 1.61 -4.67 0.18
N ALA A 391 0.95 -4.08 1.19
CA ALA A 391 1.58 -3.67 2.44
C ALA A 391 1.92 -4.87 3.36
N GLY A 392 1.12 -5.94 3.30
CA GLY A 392 1.32 -7.16 4.09
C GLY A 392 2.42 -8.10 3.57
N SER A 393 2.84 -7.97 2.31
CA SER A 393 3.95 -8.74 1.75
C SER A 393 5.28 -8.04 2.01
N GLY A 394 5.67 -7.94 3.28
CA GLY A 394 6.96 -7.37 3.67
C GLY A 394 8.11 -8.02 2.89
N ALA A 395 8.96 -7.18 2.31
CA ALA A 395 10.27 -7.46 1.71
C ALA A 395 10.57 -8.96 1.51
N LEU A 396 10.15 -9.51 0.37
CA LEU A 396 10.83 -10.67 -0.19
C LEU A 396 12.22 -10.18 -0.59
N LYS A 397 13.20 -10.40 0.30
CA LYS A 397 14.62 -10.32 -0.04
C LYS A 397 14.83 -11.01 -1.38
N ASP A 398 15.53 -10.30 -2.25
CA ASP A 398 16.07 -10.77 -3.52
C ASP A 398 16.56 -12.22 -3.38
N LYS A 399 15.75 -13.16 -3.85
CA LYS A 399 16.27 -14.39 -4.41
C LYS A 399 16.36 -14.12 -5.90
N GLU A 400 17.58 -13.81 -6.35
CA GLU A 400 17.97 -13.54 -7.73
C GLU A 400 17.79 -14.72 -8.70
N ASP A 401 16.99 -15.75 -8.38
CA ASP A 401 16.91 -16.97 -9.20
C ASP A 401 15.61 -17.17 -9.99
N ASP A 402 14.68 -16.20 -10.02
CA ASP A 402 13.45 -16.29 -10.84
C ASP A 402 13.23 -15.06 -11.76
N ALA A 403 14.33 -14.45 -12.21
CA ALA A 403 14.29 -13.43 -13.25
C ALA A 403 14.13 -14.09 -14.62
N GLU A 404 12.91 -14.44 -15.00
CA GLU A 404 12.38 -14.38 -16.38
C GLU A 404 11.01 -15.09 -16.48
N MET A 405 9.91 -14.42 -16.10
CA MET A 405 8.59 -14.58 -16.72
C MET A 405 7.59 -13.51 -16.22
N SER A 406 7.40 -12.44 -17.01
CA SER A 406 6.23 -11.54 -17.10
C SER A 406 5.45 -11.09 -15.84
N GLY A 407 6.07 -10.92 -14.68
CA GLY A 407 5.46 -10.26 -13.52
C GLY A 407 6.05 -8.86 -13.35
N GLY A 408 5.24 -7.81 -13.31
CA GLY A 408 5.73 -6.45 -13.06
C GLY A 408 6.49 -6.33 -11.74
N ASP A 409 7.34 -5.31 -11.61
CA ASP A 409 8.00 -4.99 -10.35
C ASP A 409 6.96 -4.54 -9.30
N MET A 410 7.00 -5.14 -8.11
CA MET A 410 6.12 -4.81 -6.96
C MET A 410 6.23 -3.33 -6.61
N THR A 411 7.43 -2.75 -6.67
CA THR A 411 7.67 -1.33 -6.40
C THR A 411 6.97 -0.45 -7.43
N SER A 412 7.04 -0.83 -8.71
CA SER A 412 6.33 -0.15 -9.80
C SER A 412 4.81 -0.19 -9.60
N ALA A 413 4.25 -1.34 -9.20
CA ALA A 413 2.81 -1.45 -8.92
C ALA A 413 2.37 -0.57 -7.74
N GLN A 414 3.17 -0.52 -6.66
CA GLN A 414 2.92 0.36 -5.51
C GLN A 414 2.90 1.84 -5.92
N ILE A 415 3.91 2.29 -6.68
CA ILE A 415 4.00 3.69 -7.13
C ILE A 415 2.79 4.07 -8.00
N ARG A 416 2.40 3.20 -8.94
CA ARG A 416 1.26 3.45 -9.83
C ARG A 416 -0.07 3.53 -9.06
N LEU A 417 -0.28 2.65 -8.08
CA LEU A 417 -1.47 2.68 -7.23
C LEU A 417 -1.50 3.90 -6.30
N LEU A 418 -0.35 4.29 -5.72
CA LEU A 418 -0.24 5.49 -4.89
C LEU A 418 -0.56 6.76 -5.70
N ALA A 419 -0.06 6.84 -6.93
CA ALA A 419 -0.37 7.94 -7.84
C ALA A 419 -1.87 7.99 -8.19
N ALA A 420 -2.47 6.83 -8.48
CA ALA A 420 -3.91 6.72 -8.75
C ALA A 420 -4.76 7.16 -7.54
N LEU A 421 -4.39 6.75 -6.33
CA LEU A 421 -5.08 7.14 -5.10
C LEU A 421 -5.04 8.64 -4.87
N ARG A 422 -3.92 9.30 -5.20
CA ARG A 422 -3.82 10.75 -5.13
C ARG A 422 -4.80 11.45 -6.07
N HIS A 423 -5.05 10.88 -7.25
CA HIS A 423 -6.06 11.39 -8.18
C HIS A 423 -7.49 11.09 -7.73
N ALA A 424 -7.71 9.94 -7.09
CA ALA A 424 -9.01 9.55 -6.56
C ALA A 424 -9.40 10.26 -5.25
N GLY A 425 -8.54 11.13 -4.70
CA GLY A 425 -8.74 11.77 -3.40
C GLY A 425 -10.00 12.63 -3.29
N ASP A 426 -10.53 13.13 -4.41
CA ASP A 426 -11.76 13.92 -4.46
C ASP A 426 -13.02 13.07 -4.69
N GLN A 427 -12.88 11.77 -4.95
CA GLN A 427 -14.02 10.87 -5.15
C GLN A 427 -14.74 10.58 -3.82
N GLU A 428 -16.02 10.22 -3.92
CA GLU A 428 -16.79 9.69 -2.80
C GLU A 428 -16.16 8.37 -2.30
N THR A 429 -16.25 8.13 -0.99
CA THR A 429 -15.67 6.94 -0.34
C THR A 429 -16.32 5.64 -0.81
N GLY A 430 -17.52 5.69 -1.39
CA GLY A 430 -18.32 4.52 -1.78
C GLY A 430 -18.66 3.64 -0.57
N ASP A 431 -18.67 2.31 -0.78
CA ASP A 431 -19.05 1.28 0.21
C ASP A 431 -18.08 1.08 1.40
N LEU A 432 -17.01 1.87 1.52
CA LEU A 432 -16.01 1.67 2.55
C LEU A 432 -16.45 2.24 3.90
N ALA A 433 -16.42 1.39 4.94
CA ALA A 433 -16.56 1.85 6.31
C ALA A 433 -15.37 2.74 6.72
N ALA A 434 -15.61 3.73 7.57
CA ALA A 434 -14.58 4.64 8.06
C ALA A 434 -13.37 3.92 8.70
N MET A 435 -13.62 2.79 9.38
CA MET A 435 -12.59 1.97 10.01
C MET A 435 -11.72 1.20 9.00
N GLU A 436 -12.29 0.77 7.87
CA GLU A 436 -11.50 0.16 6.79
C GLU A 436 -10.55 1.19 6.17
N LEU A 437 -11.02 2.43 5.96
CA LEU A 437 -10.20 3.53 5.47
C LEU A 437 -9.05 3.88 6.43
N LEU A 438 -9.33 3.90 7.74
CA LEU A 438 -8.31 4.15 8.76
C LEU A 438 -7.22 3.07 8.76
N ALA A 439 -7.63 1.80 8.71
CA ALA A 439 -6.70 0.67 8.64
C ALA A 439 -5.83 0.72 7.37
N SER A 440 -6.43 1.03 6.22
CA SER A 440 -5.68 1.19 4.97
C SER A 440 -4.71 2.38 5.02
N ALA A 441 -5.06 3.49 5.69
CA ALA A 441 -4.17 4.64 5.83
C ALA A 441 -2.87 4.29 6.58
N GLU A 442 -2.97 3.44 7.61
CA GLU A 442 -1.81 2.96 8.37
C GLU A 442 -0.98 1.96 7.56
N GLN A 443 -1.63 1.02 6.88
CA GLN A 443 -0.95 0.02 6.05
C GLN A 443 -0.19 0.66 4.89
N VAL A 444 -0.71 1.75 4.30
CA VAL A 444 0.00 2.48 3.25
C VAL A 444 1.34 3.04 3.73
N LEU A 445 1.49 3.35 5.01
CA LEU A 445 2.76 3.86 5.57
C LEU A 445 3.86 2.79 5.63
N SER A 446 3.53 1.48 5.58
CA SER A 446 4.53 0.41 5.54
C SER A 446 5.00 0.05 4.12
N LEU A 447 4.42 0.66 3.08
CA LEU A 447 4.84 0.42 1.69
C LEU A 447 6.26 0.93 1.44
N GLY A 448 7.07 0.13 0.74
CA GLY A 448 8.50 0.37 0.54
C GLY A 448 9.40 0.00 1.72
N GLY A 449 8.84 -0.63 2.76
CA GLY A 449 9.60 -1.06 3.94
C GLY A 449 10.01 0.09 4.87
N ASP A 450 10.97 -0.21 5.75
CA ASP A 450 11.43 0.72 6.79
C ASP A 450 12.24 1.89 6.22
N ASN A 451 12.89 1.70 5.07
CA ASN A 451 13.76 2.70 4.45
C ASN A 451 13.43 2.89 2.95
N PRO A 452 12.26 3.47 2.64
CA PRO A 452 11.85 3.71 1.25
C PRO A 452 12.66 4.84 0.61
N ASP A 453 12.73 4.86 -0.72
CA ASP A 453 13.21 6.03 -1.47
C ASP A 453 12.35 7.27 -1.18
N ASP A 454 12.95 8.47 -1.29
CA ASP A 454 12.28 9.76 -1.04
C ASP A 454 11.00 9.93 -1.86
N THR A 455 10.98 9.42 -3.09
CA THR A 455 9.80 9.47 -3.98
C THR A 455 8.65 8.63 -3.41
N VAL A 456 8.94 7.42 -2.93
CA VAL A 456 7.95 6.53 -2.31
C VAL A 456 7.48 7.09 -0.98
N LEU A 457 8.39 7.67 -0.19
CA LEU A 457 8.07 8.31 1.09
C LEU A 457 7.06 9.45 0.92
N VAL A 458 7.26 10.33 -0.07
CA VAL A 458 6.34 11.43 -0.37
C VAL A 458 4.98 10.90 -0.82
N GLN A 459 4.96 9.89 -1.69
CA GLN A 459 3.72 9.33 -2.23
C GLN A 459 2.90 8.58 -1.18
N ARG A 460 3.54 7.74 -0.34
CA ARG A 460 2.83 7.01 0.74
C ARG A 460 2.31 7.96 1.81
N SER A 461 3.06 9.01 2.15
CA SER A 461 2.62 10.04 3.10
C SER A 461 1.41 10.83 2.58
N ALA A 462 1.41 11.18 1.30
CA ALA A 462 0.28 11.85 0.66
C ALA A 462 -0.96 10.95 0.60
N ALA A 463 -0.79 9.68 0.25
CA ALA A 463 -1.88 8.70 0.19
C ALA A 463 -2.49 8.41 1.57
N ALA A 464 -1.65 8.19 2.59
CA ALA A 464 -2.09 8.00 3.96
C ALA A 464 -2.89 9.21 4.47
N ARG A 465 -2.46 10.43 4.14
CA ARG A 465 -3.20 11.65 4.48
C ARG A 465 -4.60 11.67 3.83
N ILE A 466 -4.71 11.33 2.54
CA ILE A 466 -6.00 11.31 1.83
C ILE A 466 -6.96 10.29 2.46
N LEU A 467 -6.49 9.06 2.69
CA LEU A 467 -7.30 8.00 3.30
C LEU A 467 -7.74 8.39 4.72
N ALA A 468 -6.85 8.99 5.50
CA ALA A 468 -7.16 9.42 6.87
C ALA A 468 -8.12 10.63 6.91
N THR A 469 -8.12 11.50 5.90
CA THR A 469 -9.15 12.55 5.74
C THR A 469 -10.49 11.91 5.41
N LYS A 470 -10.53 10.99 4.45
CA LYS A 470 -11.76 10.30 4.03
C LYS A 470 -12.37 9.44 5.12
N ALA A 471 -11.55 8.79 5.96
CA ALA A 471 -12.02 8.07 7.14
C ALA A 471 -12.77 9.01 8.11
N LEU A 472 -12.23 10.21 8.35
CA LEU A 472 -12.84 11.20 9.23
C LEU A 472 -14.13 11.77 8.63
N GLU A 473 -14.14 12.10 7.34
CA GLU A 473 -15.33 12.57 6.62
C GLU A 473 -16.46 11.53 6.68
N ALA A 474 -16.15 10.25 6.40
CA ALA A 474 -17.11 9.16 6.48
C ALA A 474 -17.67 8.97 7.90
N GLY A 475 -16.82 9.11 8.94
CA GLY A 475 -17.27 9.03 10.33
C GLY A 475 -18.15 10.22 10.76
N LEU A 476 -17.87 11.42 10.25
CA LEU A 476 -18.64 12.63 10.54
C LEU A 476 -19.99 12.69 9.81
N ALA A 477 -20.12 11.99 8.69
CA ALA A 477 -21.36 11.95 7.89
C ALA A 477 -22.50 11.15 8.55
N LEU A 478 -22.22 10.36 9.60
CA LEU A 478 -23.22 9.58 10.31
C LEU A 478 -24.08 10.44 11.25
N GLU A 479 -25.39 10.15 11.30
CA GLU A 479 -26.39 10.95 12.02
C GLU A 479 -26.10 11.13 13.54
N ARG A 480 -25.52 10.13 14.21
CA ARG A 480 -25.14 10.23 15.64
C ARG A 480 -23.67 10.62 15.86
N GLY A 481 -22.92 10.85 14.77
CA GLY A 481 -21.50 11.20 14.80
C GLY A 481 -20.56 10.01 14.91
N LEU A 482 -19.33 10.26 15.37
CA LEU A 482 -18.20 9.33 15.39
C LEU A 482 -18.45 8.01 16.17
N GLU A 483 -19.34 8.01 17.16
CA GLU A 483 -19.61 6.82 18.00
C GLU A 483 -20.27 5.69 17.19
N ASP A 484 -21.19 6.01 16.27
CA ASP A 484 -21.81 5.02 15.38
C ASP A 484 -20.82 4.48 14.33
N ALA A 485 -19.78 5.26 14.00
CA ALA A 485 -18.67 4.82 13.15
C ALA A 485 -17.65 3.94 13.90
N GLY A 486 -17.81 3.75 15.22
CA GLY A 486 -16.91 2.95 16.05
C GLY A 486 -15.62 3.68 16.47
N PHE A 487 -15.55 5.01 16.34
CA PHE A 487 -14.39 5.77 16.82
C PHE A 487 -14.43 5.93 18.33
N THR A 488 -13.36 5.50 18.99
CA THR A 488 -13.05 5.82 20.39
C THR A 488 -11.88 6.80 20.47
N LEU A 489 -11.50 7.22 21.69
CA LEU A 489 -10.30 8.04 21.88
C LEU A 489 -9.02 7.36 21.36
N ALA A 490 -8.96 6.03 21.31
CA ALA A 490 -7.82 5.30 20.75
C ALA A 490 -7.72 5.50 19.22
N GLU A 491 -8.83 5.46 18.49
CA GLU A 491 -8.86 5.72 17.05
C GLU A 491 -8.55 7.19 16.74
N ILE A 492 -8.92 8.12 17.62
CA ILE A 492 -8.53 9.53 17.50
C ILE A 492 -7.02 9.71 17.65
N LEU A 493 -6.40 9.02 18.62
CA LEU A 493 -4.94 9.02 18.78
C LEU A 493 -4.27 8.46 17.52
N ARG A 494 -4.78 7.36 16.96
CA ARG A 494 -4.30 6.80 15.68
C ARG A 494 -4.40 7.83 14.55
N LEU A 495 -5.54 8.52 14.41
CA LEU A 495 -5.71 9.59 13.41
C LEU A 495 -4.73 10.75 13.59
N LEU A 496 -4.41 11.14 14.82
CA LEU A 496 -3.45 12.19 15.14
C LEU A 496 -2.00 11.78 14.82
N HIS A 497 -1.67 10.49 14.94
CA HIS A 497 -0.37 9.96 14.56
C HIS A 497 -0.15 9.91 13.04
N LEU A 498 -1.22 9.86 12.25
CA LEU A 498 -1.15 9.86 10.78
C LEU A 498 -0.76 11.22 10.20
N PRO A 499 -0.05 11.24 9.05
CA PRO A 499 0.40 12.48 8.41
C PRO A 499 -0.77 13.41 8.07
N GLY A 500 -0.54 14.72 8.19
CA GLY A 500 -1.56 15.74 7.91
C GLY A 500 -2.63 15.91 9.00
N ALA A 501 -2.36 15.48 10.24
CA ALA A 501 -3.23 15.75 11.40
C ALA A 501 -3.52 17.26 11.58
N ALA A 502 -2.51 18.13 11.46
CA ALA A 502 -2.70 19.58 11.55
C ALA A 502 -3.64 20.15 10.47
N GLY A 503 -3.63 19.59 9.25
CA GLY A 503 -4.53 20.01 8.18
C GLY A 503 -6.00 19.64 8.40
N ARG A 504 -6.28 18.72 9.33
CA ARG A 504 -7.62 18.20 9.67
C ARG A 504 -8.13 18.72 11.02
N ASP A 505 -7.40 19.64 11.63
CA ASP A 505 -7.56 20.02 13.03
C ASP A 505 -8.94 20.62 13.35
N ALA A 506 -9.55 21.37 12.44
CA ALA A 506 -10.90 21.88 12.61
C ALA A 506 -11.94 20.74 12.74
N SER A 507 -11.96 19.82 11.78
CA SER A 507 -12.87 18.66 11.76
C SER A 507 -12.62 17.72 12.93
N LEU A 508 -11.34 17.45 13.26
CA LEU A 508 -10.97 16.64 14.42
C LEU A 508 -11.46 17.29 15.73
N SER A 509 -11.25 18.59 15.91
CA SER A 509 -11.68 19.27 17.13
C SER A 509 -13.19 19.19 17.34
N GLN A 510 -14.00 19.34 16.29
CA GLN A 510 -15.46 19.24 16.38
C GLN A 510 -15.90 17.82 16.74
N ALA A 511 -15.23 16.82 16.18
CA ALA A 511 -15.61 15.41 16.34
C ALA A 511 -15.24 14.86 17.73
N VAL A 512 -14.13 15.33 18.30
CA VAL A 512 -13.50 14.73 19.48
C VAL A 512 -14.07 15.27 20.80
N VAL A 513 -14.78 16.41 20.80
CA VAL A 513 -15.32 17.04 22.02
C VAL A 513 -16.21 16.10 22.84
N LYS A 514 -17.15 15.38 22.19
CA LYS A 514 -18.05 14.45 22.90
C LYS A 514 -17.29 13.26 23.50
N LEU A 515 -16.38 12.69 22.73
CA LEU A 515 -15.55 11.56 23.17
C LEU A 515 -14.63 11.95 24.34
N LEU A 516 -14.07 13.16 24.31
CA LEU A 516 -13.25 13.67 25.41
C LEU A 516 -14.07 13.90 26.67
N ASP A 517 -15.29 14.44 26.55
CA ASP A 517 -16.19 14.67 27.69
C ASP A 517 -16.58 13.38 28.42
N ALA A 518 -16.63 12.24 27.72
CA ALA A 518 -16.87 10.91 28.29
C ALA A 518 -15.59 10.18 28.73
N GLY A 519 -14.42 10.67 28.34
CA GLY A 519 -13.13 10.04 28.59
C GLY A 519 -12.59 10.25 30.00
N THR A 520 -11.61 9.42 30.38
CA THR A 520 -10.86 9.59 31.64
C THR A 520 -9.84 10.73 31.52
N LEU A 521 -9.45 11.32 32.65
CA LEU A 521 -8.40 12.37 32.69
C LEU A 521 -7.10 11.92 31.99
N ALA A 522 -6.70 10.66 32.18
CA ALA A 522 -5.49 10.10 31.55
C ALA A 522 -5.59 10.09 30.01
N GLN A 523 -6.73 9.65 29.47
CA GLN A 523 -6.96 9.63 28.02
C GLN A 523 -7.03 11.06 27.44
N GLN A 524 -7.67 12.00 28.15
CA GLN A 524 -7.72 13.39 27.74
C GLN A 524 -6.32 14.03 27.69
N MET A 525 -5.46 13.74 28.68
CA MET A 525 -4.08 14.20 28.71
C MET A 525 -3.24 13.59 27.58
N GLU A 526 -3.43 12.32 27.26
CA GLU A 526 -2.75 11.68 26.15
C GLU A 526 -3.09 12.36 24.81
N VAL A 527 -4.37 12.62 24.56
CA VAL A 527 -4.82 13.37 23.38
C VAL A 527 -4.22 14.77 23.33
N LEU A 528 -4.18 15.49 24.47
CA LEU A 528 -3.58 16.81 24.57
C LEU A 528 -2.10 16.78 24.13
N ARG A 529 -1.31 15.87 24.71
CA ARG A 529 0.13 15.75 24.43
C ARG A 529 0.41 15.40 22.97
N VAL A 530 -0.34 14.44 22.42
CA VAL A 530 -0.18 14.04 21.02
C VAL A 530 -0.59 15.19 20.07
N ALA A 531 -1.71 15.86 20.34
CA ALA A 531 -2.17 16.99 19.52
C ALA A 531 -1.14 18.13 19.48
N ILE A 532 -0.50 18.46 20.62
CA ILE A 532 0.59 19.46 20.68
C ILE A 532 1.78 19.02 19.83
N SER A 533 2.22 17.76 19.99
CA SER A 533 3.38 17.23 19.25
C SER A 533 3.17 17.22 17.73
N ARG A 534 1.90 17.18 17.28
CA ARG A 534 1.51 17.13 15.87
C ARG A 534 1.06 18.48 15.30
N GLY A 535 1.07 19.54 16.10
CA GLY A 535 0.69 20.89 15.68
C GLY A 535 -0.82 21.10 15.49
N SER A 536 -1.67 20.27 16.11
CA SER A 536 -3.14 20.36 16.05
C SER A 536 -3.66 21.23 17.21
N THR A 537 -3.77 22.54 16.98
CA THR A 537 -4.05 23.54 18.03
C THR A 537 -5.50 23.53 18.51
N ASN A 538 -6.48 23.36 17.64
CA ASN A 538 -7.91 23.29 17.98
C ASN A 538 -8.22 22.00 18.74
N THR A 539 -7.63 20.87 18.33
CA THR A 539 -7.79 19.59 19.03
C THR A 539 -7.14 19.64 20.41
N ALA A 540 -5.96 20.25 20.54
CA ALA A 540 -5.33 20.51 21.84
C ALA A 540 -6.21 21.44 22.71
N SER A 541 -6.87 22.43 22.12
CA SER A 541 -7.82 23.32 22.81
C SER A 541 -9.07 22.59 23.29
N ALA A 542 -9.63 21.70 22.49
CA ALA A 542 -10.75 20.84 22.88
C ALA A 542 -10.37 19.92 24.04
N ALA A 543 -9.22 19.25 23.96
CA ALA A 543 -8.67 18.41 25.03
C ALA A 543 -8.45 19.21 26.32
N GLY A 544 -7.83 20.39 26.23
CA GLY A 544 -7.64 21.26 27.38
C GLY A 544 -8.96 21.70 28.03
N THR A 545 -9.98 21.99 27.23
CA THR A 545 -11.32 22.36 27.76
C THR A 545 -11.98 21.19 28.49
N ALA A 546 -11.91 19.97 27.93
CA ALA A 546 -12.46 18.76 28.56
C ALA A 546 -11.74 18.42 29.88
N ILE A 547 -10.40 18.58 29.93
CA ILE A 547 -9.61 18.43 31.16
C ILE A 547 -10.10 19.39 32.25
N LEU A 548 -10.24 20.68 31.92
CA LEU A 548 -10.71 21.69 32.88
C LEU A 548 -12.14 21.38 33.37
N LYS A 549 -13.01 20.88 32.50
CA LYS A 549 -14.38 20.46 32.86
C LYS A 549 -14.37 19.26 33.81
N THR A 550 -13.53 18.27 33.55
CA THR A 550 -13.39 17.07 34.38
C THR A 550 -12.85 17.42 35.77
N LEU A 551 -11.83 18.29 35.81
CA LEU A 551 -11.23 18.78 37.05
C LEU A 551 -12.15 19.72 37.84
N THR A 552 -13.08 20.45 37.18
CA THR A 552 -14.08 21.25 37.90
C THR A 552 -15.23 20.39 38.43
N ALA A 553 -15.71 19.42 37.65
CA ALA A 553 -16.83 18.53 38.00
C ALA A 553 -16.53 17.59 39.18
N GLY A 554 -15.27 17.17 39.36
CA GLY A 554 -14.83 16.36 40.51
C GLY A 554 -14.98 17.05 41.89
N PHE A 555 -15.40 18.31 41.92
CA PHE A 555 -15.60 19.10 43.13
C PHE A 555 -17.04 19.62 43.18
N SER A 556 -17.95 18.83 43.74
CA SER A 556 -19.24 19.35 44.19
C SER A 556 -19.06 20.30 45.38
N PRO A 557 -19.89 21.35 45.51
CA PRO A 557 -19.85 22.22 46.68
C PRO A 557 -20.14 21.40 47.94
N GLY A 558 -19.13 21.19 48.80
CA GLY A 558 -19.26 20.46 50.07
C GLY A 558 -18.32 19.25 50.25
N SER A 559 -17.61 18.80 49.21
CA SER A 559 -16.61 17.72 49.30
C SER A 559 -15.22 18.24 48.95
N PHE A 560 -14.40 18.55 49.95
CA PHE A 560 -12.98 18.87 49.76
C PHE A 560 -12.18 17.57 49.64
N THR A 561 -12.02 17.05 48.42
CA THR A 561 -10.95 16.11 48.13
C THR A 561 -9.67 16.89 47.88
N ALA A 562 -8.56 16.52 48.52
CA ALA A 562 -7.26 17.14 48.25
C ALA A 562 -6.91 16.94 46.76
N ALA A 563 -6.44 17.99 46.08
CA ALA A 563 -6.02 17.86 44.69
C ALA A 563 -4.85 16.87 44.61
N SER A 564 -4.97 15.86 43.75
CA SER A 564 -3.86 14.96 43.47
C SER A 564 -2.77 15.69 42.69
N ASP A 565 -1.51 15.25 42.79
CA ASP A 565 -0.42 15.82 41.99
C ASP A 565 -0.71 15.74 40.48
N ALA A 566 -1.37 14.66 40.04
CA ALA A 566 -1.80 14.48 38.66
C ALA A 566 -2.78 15.58 38.20
N SER A 567 -3.61 16.11 39.10
CA SER A 567 -4.53 17.22 38.80
C SER A 567 -3.78 18.54 38.61
N VAL A 568 -2.71 18.78 39.37
CA VAL A 568 -1.86 19.97 39.24
C VAL A 568 -1.03 19.90 37.96
N ASP A 569 -0.50 18.72 37.64
CA ASP A 569 0.25 18.48 36.41
C ASP A 569 -0.64 18.63 35.17
N ALA A 570 -1.89 18.16 35.22
CA ALA A 570 -2.86 18.40 34.16
C ALA A 570 -3.12 19.90 33.93
N VAL A 571 -3.27 20.69 35.00
CA VAL A 571 -3.44 22.15 34.89
C VAL A 571 -2.18 22.80 34.31
N LYS A 572 -0.99 22.38 34.72
CA LYS A 572 0.29 22.84 34.17
C LYS A 572 0.36 22.60 32.66
N GLU A 573 0.00 21.41 32.18
CA GLU A 573 0.00 21.10 30.74
C GLU A 573 -1.03 21.96 29.97
N VAL A 574 -2.23 22.16 30.51
CA VAL A 574 -3.23 23.05 29.87
C VAL A 574 -2.74 24.51 29.81
N LEU A 575 -2.06 25.00 30.86
CA LEU A 575 -1.44 26.33 30.88
C LEU A 575 -0.34 26.46 29.81
N GLN A 576 0.45 25.40 29.58
CA GLN A 576 1.45 25.36 28.51
C GLN A 576 0.84 25.42 27.10
N VAL A 577 -0.41 24.98 26.92
CA VAL A 577 -1.12 25.20 25.64
C VAL A 577 -1.67 26.62 25.56
N GLY A 578 -2.10 27.20 26.69
CA GLY A 578 -2.61 28.58 26.77
C GLY A 578 -4.12 28.66 26.51
N VAL A 579 -4.80 27.52 26.65
CA VAL A 579 -6.23 27.38 26.41
C VAL A 579 -6.97 27.75 27.68
N ARG A 580 -8.00 28.60 27.55
CA ARG A 580 -8.88 29.02 28.67
C ARG A 580 -8.07 29.46 29.91
N LEU A 581 -7.05 30.30 29.68
CA LEU A 581 -6.11 30.78 30.71
C LEU A 581 -6.79 31.22 32.02
N PRO A 582 -7.93 31.96 32.02
CA PRO A 582 -8.61 32.32 33.27
C PRO A 582 -9.13 31.12 34.08
N ALA A 583 -9.70 30.12 33.41
CA ALA A 583 -10.25 28.93 34.07
C ALA A 583 -9.14 28.03 34.63
N ALA A 584 -8.03 27.90 33.88
CA ALA A 584 -6.85 27.17 34.34
C ALA A 584 -6.17 27.88 35.54
N ALA A 585 -6.06 29.20 35.51
CA ALA A 585 -5.52 30.00 36.63
C ALA A 585 -6.39 29.88 37.89
N ALA A 586 -7.72 29.97 37.75
CA ALA A 586 -8.66 29.80 38.86
C ALA A 586 -8.59 28.40 39.49
N LEU A 587 -8.42 27.35 38.68
CA LEU A 587 -8.19 25.99 39.19
C LEU A 587 -6.85 25.86 39.90
N LEU A 588 -5.78 26.45 39.36
CA LEU A 588 -4.46 26.44 40.01
C LEU A 588 -4.54 27.10 41.39
N ARG A 589 -5.21 28.26 41.50
CA ARG A 589 -5.48 28.93 42.78
C ARG A 589 -6.21 28.00 43.75
N ARG A 590 -7.21 27.24 43.28
CA ARG A 590 -7.97 26.31 44.12
C ARG A 590 -7.15 25.12 44.59
N PHE A 591 -6.23 24.63 43.77
CA PHE A 591 -5.34 23.51 44.10
C PHE A 591 -4.10 23.91 44.89
N ALA A 592 -3.78 25.20 44.93
CA ALA A 592 -2.54 25.71 45.51
C ALA A 592 -2.35 25.32 46.98
N SER A 593 -3.42 25.24 47.78
CA SER A 593 -3.33 24.85 49.19
C SER A 593 -2.98 23.36 49.39
N SER A 594 -3.45 22.46 48.52
CA SER A 594 -3.21 21.01 48.62
C SER A 594 -2.04 20.50 47.78
N ALA A 595 -1.58 21.26 46.78
CA ALA A 595 -0.48 20.86 45.89
C ALA A 595 0.87 20.73 46.61
N ARG A 596 1.73 19.80 46.14
CA ARG A 596 3.16 19.79 46.48
C ARG A 596 3.85 21.06 45.99
N ALA A 597 4.84 21.53 46.75
CA ALA A 597 5.56 22.77 46.44
C ALA A 597 6.27 22.72 45.09
N SER A 598 6.85 21.58 44.71
CA SER A 598 7.51 21.36 43.41
C SER A 598 6.56 21.58 42.23
N ASN A 599 5.40 20.92 42.25
CA ASN A 599 4.46 20.95 41.13
C ASN A 599 3.76 22.31 41.04
N LEU A 600 3.47 22.92 42.20
CA LEU A 600 2.93 24.27 42.27
C LEU A 600 3.91 25.31 41.73
N ALA A 601 5.20 25.21 42.08
CA ALA A 601 6.25 26.11 41.57
C ALA A 601 6.36 26.03 40.04
N ASP A 602 6.37 24.82 39.49
CA ASP A 602 6.40 24.60 38.04
C ASP A 602 5.17 25.19 37.33
N ALA A 603 3.97 24.92 37.83
CA ALA A 603 2.73 25.44 37.25
C ALA A 603 2.66 26.97 37.33
N LEU A 604 3.14 27.54 38.44
CA LEU A 604 3.20 28.98 38.67
C LEU A 604 4.20 29.67 37.74
N LEU A 605 5.35 29.05 37.44
CA LEU A 605 6.28 29.57 36.44
C LEU A 605 5.66 29.60 35.04
N VAL A 606 4.93 28.56 34.65
CA VAL A 606 4.21 28.52 33.36
C VAL A 606 3.13 29.60 33.32
N LEU A 607 2.36 29.78 34.39
CA LEU A 607 1.34 30.83 34.47
C LEU A 607 1.99 32.22 34.41
N ALA A 608 3.08 32.46 35.14
CA ALA A 608 3.77 33.76 35.15
C ALA A 608 4.31 34.20 33.79
N GLN A 609 4.67 33.25 32.92
CA GLN A 609 5.12 33.53 31.56
C GLN A 609 3.96 33.91 30.61
N ARG A 610 2.73 33.52 30.94
CA ARG A 610 1.55 33.65 30.06
C ARG A 610 0.44 34.54 30.60
N ALA A 611 0.47 34.86 31.89
CA ALA A 611 -0.54 35.65 32.57
C ALA A 611 -0.61 37.07 31.99
N GLY A 612 -1.83 37.47 31.59
CA GLY A 612 -2.16 38.87 31.35
C GLY A 612 -2.64 39.56 32.62
N PRO A 613 -3.04 40.84 32.54
CA PRO A 613 -3.54 41.59 33.71
C PRO A 613 -4.75 40.94 34.37
N GLY A 614 -5.58 40.20 33.61
CA GLY A 614 -6.76 39.51 34.13
C GLY A 614 -6.49 38.23 34.94
N GLN A 615 -5.24 37.77 35.07
CA GLN A 615 -4.87 36.58 35.86
C GLN A 615 -3.92 36.92 37.02
N ALA A 616 -3.64 38.21 37.24
CA ALA A 616 -2.71 38.65 38.27
C ALA A 616 -3.14 38.21 39.68
N ASP A 617 -4.44 38.27 39.98
CA ASP A 617 -4.98 37.88 41.28
C ASP A 617 -4.87 36.38 41.54
N ASP A 618 -5.15 35.55 40.53
CA ASP A 618 -5.02 34.09 40.66
C ASP A 618 -3.55 33.67 40.77
N LEU A 619 -2.66 34.31 40.00
CA LEU A 619 -1.21 34.11 40.09
C LEU A 619 -0.69 34.50 41.48
N ARG A 620 -1.15 35.63 42.03
CA ARG A 620 -0.78 36.10 43.36
C ARG A 620 -1.25 35.15 44.45
N ALA A 621 -2.51 34.71 44.40
CA ALA A 621 -3.04 33.77 45.38
C ALA A 621 -2.31 32.40 45.36
N ALA A 622 -1.91 31.93 44.18
CA ALA A 622 -1.07 30.73 44.05
C ALA A 622 0.35 30.98 44.62
N ALA A 623 0.93 32.16 44.38
CA ALA A 623 2.22 32.57 44.93
C ALA A 623 2.21 32.67 46.47
N ASP A 624 1.14 33.24 47.06
CA ASP A 624 0.93 33.31 48.51
C ASP A 624 0.85 31.90 49.12
N SER A 625 0.17 30.98 48.45
CA SER A 625 0.06 29.58 48.88
C SER A 625 1.41 28.85 48.81
N LEU A 626 2.23 29.12 47.79
CA LEU A 626 3.59 28.58 47.72
C LEU A 626 4.50 29.18 48.81
N GLY A 627 4.42 30.50 49.00
CA GLY A 627 5.19 31.24 50.00
C GLY A 627 4.93 30.75 51.43
N SER A 628 3.67 30.51 51.78
CA SER A 628 3.26 30.04 53.11
C SER A 628 3.59 28.57 53.40
N LYS A 629 3.81 27.73 52.38
CA LYS A 629 4.17 26.31 52.56
C LYS A 629 5.57 26.07 53.11
N GLY A 630 6.49 27.03 52.96
CA GLY A 630 7.85 26.94 53.53
C GLY A 630 8.76 25.84 52.95
N ALA A 631 8.31 25.03 51.99
CA ALA A 631 9.06 23.89 51.42
C ALA A 631 10.01 24.28 50.25
N PHE A 632 10.59 25.49 50.30
CA PHE A 632 11.52 25.96 49.25
C PHE A 632 12.86 25.23 49.26
N SER A 633 13.21 24.62 50.40
CA SER A 633 14.41 23.79 50.55
C SER A 633 14.38 22.54 49.69
N GLU A 634 13.18 22.01 49.40
CA GLU A 634 12.96 20.82 48.58
C GLU A 634 13.01 21.12 47.06
N LEU A 635 12.97 22.39 46.67
CA LEU A 635 13.00 22.80 45.27
C LEU A 635 14.41 22.67 44.67
N SER A 636 14.45 22.31 43.39
CA SER A 636 15.68 22.23 42.62
C SER A 636 16.23 23.63 42.32
N GLN A 637 17.55 23.72 42.16
CA GLN A 637 18.24 24.96 41.83
C GLN A 637 17.65 25.67 40.58
N PRO A 638 17.37 24.99 39.45
CA PRO A 638 16.79 25.64 38.28
C PRO A 638 15.43 26.29 38.56
N VAL A 639 14.56 25.64 39.33
CA VAL A 639 13.24 26.17 39.67
C VAL A 639 13.36 27.42 40.55
N LEU A 640 14.25 27.40 41.55
CA LEU A 640 14.51 28.54 42.43
C LEU A 640 15.05 29.76 41.66
N LEU A 641 15.98 29.54 40.71
CA LEU A 641 16.50 30.60 39.86
C LEU A 641 15.41 31.17 38.94
N GLN A 642 14.60 30.31 38.33
CA GLN A 642 13.50 30.75 37.45
C GLN A 642 12.44 31.54 38.23
N LEU A 643 12.12 31.14 39.47
CA LEU A 643 11.18 31.88 40.33
C LEU A 643 11.69 33.29 40.62
N ALA A 644 12.98 33.42 40.97
CA ALA A 644 13.62 34.71 41.21
C ALA A 644 13.62 35.60 39.96
N LEU A 645 13.94 35.03 38.80
CA LEU A 645 13.95 35.76 37.53
C LEU A 645 12.53 36.19 37.14
N ALA A 646 11.53 35.32 37.32
CA ALA A 646 10.13 35.63 37.06
C ALA A 646 9.60 36.73 37.99
N SER A 647 9.91 36.69 39.29
CA SER A 647 9.49 37.70 40.26
C SER A 647 10.11 39.07 40.02
N SER A 648 11.29 39.12 39.40
CA SER A 648 11.92 40.39 38.98
C SER A 648 11.14 41.12 37.87
N LYS A 649 10.26 40.41 37.17
CA LYS A 649 9.45 40.92 36.04
C LYS A 649 7.96 41.03 36.37
N ASN A 650 7.47 40.26 37.33
CA ASN A 650 6.04 40.16 37.64
C ASN A 650 5.78 40.35 39.15
N GLU A 651 5.07 41.41 39.52
CA GLU A 651 4.73 41.78 40.91
C GLU A 651 3.77 40.78 41.58
N ALA A 652 3.01 39.99 40.81
CA ALA A 652 2.16 38.95 41.38
C ALA A 652 2.97 37.85 42.10
N LEU A 653 4.29 37.75 41.85
CA LEU A 653 5.18 36.77 42.46
C LEU A 653 5.96 37.31 43.68
N ASP A 654 5.67 38.53 44.12
CA ASP A 654 6.26 39.13 45.31
C ASP A 654 6.23 38.22 46.57
N PRO A 655 5.16 37.42 46.85
CA PRO A 655 5.11 36.54 48.02
C PRO A 655 6.21 35.47 48.06
N VAL A 656 6.82 35.14 46.91
CA VAL A 656 7.83 34.08 46.77
C VAL A 656 9.26 34.63 46.94
N VAL A 657 9.46 35.95 46.85
CA VAL A 657 10.79 36.59 46.84
C VAL A 657 11.57 36.33 48.14
N ALA A 658 10.98 36.63 49.29
CA ALA A 658 11.65 36.46 50.59
C ALA A 658 11.89 34.98 50.97
N PRO A 659 10.94 34.05 50.77
CA PRO A 659 11.17 32.62 50.97
C PRO A 659 12.29 32.05 50.07
N VAL A 660 12.34 32.43 48.78
CA VAL A 660 13.41 31.99 47.87
C VAL A 660 14.77 32.52 48.33
N ALA A 661 14.87 33.80 48.68
CA ALA A 661 16.14 34.38 49.15
C ALA A 661 16.67 33.68 50.41
N THR A 662 15.78 33.40 51.37
CA THR A 662 16.14 32.71 52.61
C THR A 662 16.56 31.26 52.36
N SER A 663 15.84 30.55 51.50
CA SER A 663 16.12 29.13 51.21
C SER A 663 17.37 28.93 50.35
N VAL A 664 17.72 29.88 49.50
CA VAL A 664 18.89 29.76 48.61
C VAL A 664 20.17 30.17 49.33
N ALA A 665 20.12 31.07 50.32
CA ALA A 665 21.27 31.62 51.03
C ALA A 665 22.29 30.56 51.51
N SER A 666 21.82 29.43 52.05
CA SER A 666 22.68 28.34 52.54
C SER A 666 23.21 27.40 51.44
N ARG A 667 22.67 27.48 50.22
CA ARG A 667 22.96 26.58 49.08
C ARG A 667 23.81 27.25 47.99
N LEU A 668 24.05 28.56 48.09
CA LEU A 668 24.73 29.34 47.04
C LEU A 668 26.14 28.85 46.70
N THR A 669 26.84 28.22 47.64
CA THR A 669 28.19 27.68 47.43
C THR A 669 28.23 26.55 46.40
N GLU A 670 27.13 25.82 46.24
CA GLU A 670 27.00 24.69 45.29
C GLU A 670 26.63 25.14 43.87
N TRP A 671 26.20 26.40 43.70
CA TRP A 671 25.69 26.91 42.43
C TRP A 671 26.82 27.40 41.51
N PRO A 672 26.64 27.36 40.16
CA PRO A 672 27.53 28.06 39.23
C PRO A 672 27.53 29.56 39.49
N GLY A 673 28.72 30.19 39.46
CA GLY A 673 28.88 31.60 39.80
C GLY A 673 27.99 32.55 38.99
N GLY A 674 27.84 32.32 37.67
CA GLY A 674 26.95 33.13 36.83
C GLY A 674 25.46 33.02 37.20
N ASP A 675 25.01 31.86 37.69
CA ASP A 675 23.62 31.69 38.14
C ASP A 675 23.37 32.39 39.47
N VAL A 676 24.37 32.41 40.37
CA VAL A 676 24.33 33.22 41.60
C VAL A 676 24.25 34.71 41.24
N VAL A 677 25.04 35.19 40.28
CA VAL A 677 24.98 36.60 39.83
C VAL A 677 23.59 36.94 39.27
N LYS A 678 23.01 36.09 38.41
CA LYS A 678 21.66 36.28 37.87
C LYS A 678 20.61 36.34 38.98
N LEU A 679 20.71 35.46 39.98
CA LEU A 679 19.83 35.47 41.14
C LEU A 679 19.94 36.80 41.91
N LEU A 680 21.16 37.25 42.20
CA LEU A 680 21.40 38.48 42.96
C LEU A 680 20.88 39.72 42.23
N LEU A 681 21.06 39.79 40.91
CA LEU A 681 20.49 40.84 40.05
C LEU A 681 18.96 40.82 40.06
N ALA A 682 18.35 39.64 40.01
CA ALA A 682 16.90 39.49 40.07
C ALA A 682 16.35 39.98 41.42
N MET A 683 17.00 39.60 42.51
CA MET A 683 16.64 40.01 43.88
C MET A 683 16.88 41.50 44.14
N ALA A 684 17.88 42.10 43.50
CA ALA A 684 18.17 43.54 43.61
C ALA A 684 16.99 44.41 43.16
N ARG A 685 16.26 43.99 42.11
CA ARG A 685 15.07 44.69 41.60
C ARG A 685 13.89 44.65 42.57
N ARG A 686 13.89 43.71 43.52
CA ARG A 686 12.84 43.51 44.52
C ARG A 686 13.38 43.61 45.96
N ARG A 687 14.49 44.34 46.15
CA ARG A 687 15.19 44.44 47.45
C ARG A 687 14.27 44.85 48.60
N ALA A 688 13.28 45.71 48.35
CA ALA A 688 12.33 46.21 49.34
C ALA A 688 11.50 45.11 50.02
N LEU A 689 11.29 43.98 49.33
CA LEU A 689 10.51 42.84 49.82
C LEU A 689 11.33 41.85 50.67
N LEU A 690 12.65 41.98 50.66
CA LEU A 690 13.54 41.12 51.46
C LEU A 690 13.55 41.59 52.92
N SER A 691 13.26 40.68 53.85
CA SER A 691 13.41 40.93 55.30
C SER A 691 14.88 41.19 55.66
N GLY A 692 15.12 41.86 56.79
CA GLY A 692 16.49 42.12 57.26
C GLY A 692 17.32 40.84 57.42
N GLU A 693 16.70 39.77 57.94
CA GLU A 693 17.31 38.45 58.07
C GLU A 693 17.62 37.81 56.70
N ALA A 694 16.68 37.88 55.75
CA ALA A 694 16.88 37.31 54.41
C ALA A 694 17.98 38.05 53.63
N ARG A 695 18.09 39.38 53.78
CA ARG A 695 19.16 40.18 53.16
C ARG A 695 20.53 39.80 53.72
N GLU A 696 20.61 39.62 55.03
CA GLU A 696 21.87 39.28 55.69
C GLU A 696 22.30 37.84 55.36
N ALA A 697 21.37 36.89 55.38
CA ALA A 697 21.64 35.52 54.95
C ALA A 697 22.09 35.45 53.48
N LEU A 698 21.41 36.19 52.59
CA LEU A 698 21.77 36.25 51.17
C LEU A 698 23.15 36.90 50.97
N ARG A 699 23.48 37.94 51.74
CA ARG A 699 24.81 38.59 51.72
C ARG A 699 25.90 37.60 52.12
N GLN A 700 25.75 36.94 53.27
CA GLN A 700 26.73 35.97 53.76
C GLN A 700 26.92 34.80 52.79
N GLY A 701 25.83 34.25 52.26
CA GLY A 701 25.87 33.17 51.26
C GLY A 701 26.52 33.61 49.94
N ALA A 702 26.21 34.81 49.45
CA ALA A 702 26.79 35.35 48.23
C ALA A 702 28.29 35.62 48.38
N GLU A 703 28.72 36.18 49.52
CA GLU A 703 30.13 36.40 49.80
C GLU A 703 30.91 35.08 49.88
N ALA A 704 30.37 34.07 50.57
CA ALA A 704 30.99 32.75 50.66
C ALA A 704 31.09 32.03 49.30
N ALA A 705 30.07 32.18 48.45
CA ALA A 705 30.03 31.54 47.14
C ALA A 705 30.91 32.22 46.09
N LEU A 706 30.93 33.56 46.04
CA LEU A 706 31.52 34.31 44.93
C LEU A 706 32.94 34.82 45.19
N LYS A 707 33.30 35.23 46.42
CA LYS A 707 34.67 35.72 46.74
C LYS A 707 35.78 34.75 46.32
N PRO A 708 35.70 33.42 46.58
CA PRO A 708 36.75 32.49 46.15
C PRO A 708 36.72 32.15 44.64
N ARG A 709 35.71 32.62 43.90
CA ARG A 709 35.45 32.24 42.50
C ARG A 709 35.44 33.42 41.53
N LEU A 710 35.84 34.62 41.95
CA LEU A 710 35.82 35.83 41.12
C LEU A 710 36.55 35.63 39.78
N GLY A 711 37.76 35.06 39.80
CA GLY A 711 38.55 34.73 38.59
C GLY A 711 38.04 33.57 37.73
N LYS A 712 36.87 33.02 38.04
CA LYS A 712 36.19 32.02 37.21
C LYS A 712 34.88 32.56 36.62
N LEU A 713 34.50 33.81 36.92
CA LEU A 713 33.32 34.45 36.38
C LEU A 713 33.61 34.97 34.97
N SER A 714 32.60 34.97 34.11
CA SER A 714 32.71 35.67 32.83
C SER A 714 32.75 37.18 33.04
N PRO A 715 33.30 37.96 32.11
CA PRO A 715 33.28 39.43 32.21
C PRO A 715 31.87 40.03 32.34
N ASP A 716 30.86 39.42 31.70
CA ASP A 716 29.46 39.80 31.85
C ASP A 716 28.93 39.53 33.27
N ASP A 717 29.25 38.37 33.85
CA ASP A 717 28.85 38.01 35.21
C ASP A 717 29.58 38.86 36.25
N LEU A 718 30.85 39.21 36.02
CA LEU A 718 31.63 40.08 36.91
C LEU A 718 31.03 41.50 36.94
N ALA A 719 30.71 42.06 35.77
CA ALA A 719 30.01 43.34 35.69
C ALA A 719 28.62 43.27 36.35
N GLY A 720 27.89 42.18 36.12
CA GLY A 720 26.60 41.90 36.77
C GLY A 720 26.71 41.83 38.30
N LEU A 721 27.78 41.25 38.84
CA LEU A 721 28.04 41.17 40.27
C LEU A 721 28.27 42.54 40.88
N VAL A 722 29.06 43.40 40.22
CA VAL A 722 29.29 44.79 40.66
C VAL A 722 27.97 45.56 40.74
N LEU A 723 27.11 45.43 39.73
CA LEU A 723 25.79 46.07 39.71
C LEU A 723 24.86 45.53 40.79
N ALA A 724 24.84 44.20 41.01
CA ALA A 724 24.03 43.59 42.04
C ALA A 724 24.48 44.04 43.44
N ALA A 725 25.79 44.01 43.72
CA ALA A 725 26.36 44.42 44.99
C ALA A 725 26.11 45.91 45.27
N LEU A 726 26.20 46.77 44.25
CA LEU A 726 25.84 48.18 44.35
C LEU A 726 24.35 48.35 44.71
N ALA A 727 23.46 47.64 44.03
CA ALA A 727 22.02 47.74 44.26
C ALA A 727 21.59 47.25 45.65
N HIS A 728 22.29 46.27 46.22
CA HIS A 728 22.06 45.80 47.59
C HIS A 728 22.81 46.59 48.67
N GLY A 729 23.80 47.41 48.30
CA GLY A 729 24.64 48.16 49.23
C GLY A 729 25.73 47.33 49.91
N TRP A 730 26.19 46.25 49.28
CA TRP A 730 27.19 45.33 49.83
C TRP A 730 28.61 45.77 49.47
N ALA A 731 29.16 46.72 50.24
CA ALA A 731 30.48 47.33 49.97
C ALA A 731 31.61 46.29 49.84
N ALA A 732 31.70 45.35 50.78
CA ALA A 732 32.78 44.35 50.80
C ALA A 732 32.80 43.40 49.59
N LEU A 733 31.63 43.04 49.05
CA LEU A 733 31.54 42.21 47.84
C LEU A 733 31.76 43.04 46.57
N ARG A 734 31.28 44.29 46.57
CA ARG A 734 31.48 45.24 45.47
C ARG A 734 32.96 45.56 45.28
N GLU A 735 33.68 45.91 46.34
CA GLU A 735 35.11 46.23 46.29
C GLU A 735 35.93 45.05 45.79
N ALA A 736 35.71 43.85 46.33
CA ALA A 736 36.39 42.64 45.87
C ALA A 736 36.15 42.34 44.38
N ALA A 737 34.92 42.56 43.88
CA ALA A 737 34.60 42.36 42.47
C ALA A 737 35.24 43.45 41.57
N VAL A 738 35.28 44.70 42.03
CA VAL A 738 35.91 45.83 41.31
C VAL A 738 37.43 45.67 41.26
N GLU A 739 38.08 45.31 42.37
CA GLU A 739 39.53 45.06 42.41
C GLU A 739 39.93 43.96 41.40
N HIS A 740 39.15 42.88 41.36
CA HIS A 740 39.40 41.81 40.41
C HIS A 740 39.13 42.26 38.96
N LEU A 741 38.06 43.01 38.69
CA LEU A 741 37.78 43.57 37.37
C LEU A 741 38.92 44.48 36.89
N LEU A 742 39.44 45.35 37.76
CA LEU A 742 40.56 46.24 37.46
C LEU A 742 41.83 45.47 37.14
N SER A 743 42.04 44.30 37.76
CA SER A 743 43.19 43.43 37.44
C SER A 743 43.10 42.81 36.04
N GLU A 744 41.89 42.67 35.47
CA GLU A 744 41.64 42.12 34.13
C GLU A 744 41.30 43.20 33.09
N LEU A 745 41.38 44.48 33.46
CA LEU A 745 40.97 45.62 32.64
C LEU A 745 41.56 45.66 31.21
N PRO A 746 42.83 45.29 30.97
CA PRO A 746 43.43 45.34 29.62
C PRO A 746 42.71 44.46 28.59
N ASP A 747 42.16 43.32 29.03
CA ASP A 747 41.51 42.33 28.18
C ASP A 747 39.98 42.30 28.39
N PHE A 748 39.44 43.24 29.17
CA PHE A 748 38.03 43.25 29.55
C PHE A 748 37.15 43.80 28.40
N PRO A 749 36.03 43.14 28.06
CA PRO A 749 35.18 43.58 26.94
C PRO A 749 34.55 44.96 27.19
N ALA A 750 34.46 45.77 26.13
CA ALA A 750 33.99 47.16 26.23
C ALA A 750 32.53 47.29 26.70
N LYS A 751 31.64 46.37 26.30
CA LYS A 751 30.20 46.46 26.60
C LYS A 751 29.89 46.30 28.11
N PRO A 752 30.40 45.27 28.81
CA PRO A 752 30.20 45.15 30.26
C PRO A 752 30.95 46.22 31.03
N LEU A 753 32.14 46.64 30.56
CA LEU A 753 32.92 47.71 31.18
C LEU A 753 32.13 49.03 31.25
N LEU A 754 31.48 49.41 30.15
CA LEU A 754 30.64 50.62 30.08
C LEU A 754 29.49 50.61 31.10
N LEU A 755 28.93 49.44 31.42
CA LEU A 755 27.82 49.32 32.38
C LEU A 755 28.28 49.61 33.81
N VAL A 756 29.54 49.31 34.13
CA VAL A 756 30.09 49.44 35.49
C VAL A 756 31.03 50.62 35.68
N THR A 757 31.42 51.33 34.60
CA THR A 757 32.27 52.53 34.67
C THR A 757 31.82 53.54 35.73
N PRO A 758 30.52 53.89 35.88
CA PRO A 758 30.11 54.83 36.92
C PRO A 758 30.36 54.31 38.34
N THR A 759 30.29 52.99 38.54
CA THR A 759 30.52 52.33 39.84
C THR A 759 32.01 52.15 40.14
N ILE A 760 32.84 52.06 39.10
CA ILE A 760 34.30 51.99 39.24
C ILE A 760 34.89 53.37 39.57
N LEU A 761 34.29 54.43 39.01
CA LEU A 761 34.71 55.81 39.27
C LEU A 761 34.25 56.36 40.63
N GLN A 762 33.22 55.75 41.22
CA GLN A 762 32.70 56.05 42.57
C GLN A 762 33.39 55.18 43.60
#